data_AF-A0A672RXU1-F1
#
_entry.id   AF-A0A672RXU1-F1
#
_cell.length_a   1.000
_cell.length_b   1.000
_cell.length_c   1.000
_cell.angle_alpha   90.00
_cell.angle_beta   90.00
_cell.angle_gamma   90.00
#
_symmetry.space_group_name_H-M   'P 1'
#
loop_
_entity.id
_entity.type
_entity.pdbx_description
1 polymer ?
#
loop_
_entity_poly.entity_id
_entity_poly.type
_entity_poly.pdbx_seq_one_letter_code
_entity_poly.pdbx_strand_id
1 'polypeptide(L)'
;MASVQWHSRTRKYESELHMCRLEVLAVEFSEYHPLKAITVTDSKSRRGGRKGSTSSSSSSSSSVAPDPLSSMLYGTDPLSLFAAVSETPTLPHSISELGRKREEEVGSDFEPWSSKRGEILSRFTTTEKLSINLFMGSDKSKASSPSSAVSEKVRTRLEELDDLEEGSQRELLNLSQQDYVNRIEELNQSLKEAWGSDQKVKALKIIVQPKSSLLTLIMHISGLVVNSSSKFCVSVLQALRYVEAALLKCNRFLTKSGIQEMLQRLTAMIRGIGDPLVAVYARAYLCRVGMEVAPHLKDSLNKNFFDLLASFRQVHGESVQNQLVLQRVEIPIYLTLYSPAIHWILQCVAYRAPEVLLTEMMDRCKKLGNNALLLNSVMWAFRAEFVATRATDFIGMIKDCDEAGFPKHLLFASLGRSLSVADPPESERLSILNEAWKVITKVRSPRDYINCAEIWVEFTCRHFTKREVNTVLADIIKHITPDRAFEDAYPQLQSVIKKILTYFHDFSVLFSMEKFLPFLDMFQKDSVRVEVCKSIMEVFIKHQQEPTRDPVILNALLHVCKTMHDSVNALTLDDEKRALSLLINGFICMVSFGRDFEQQLSFCVEARATFCNLEPVIIHLIHTVNQLAMETRHHSRKTAAFVRACAAYGFITIPSLTSIFSRLNLYLLSGQVALANQCLSQADAFLKAAVSLLPEVPRTISIEGKQRSSEPFLLDFINNFLSTLLVVPDHPEQGVLYLVRGLLNMVQDYTWEDNSDAKIRVYISALPLLGAMSQESYLYTIPKVDSNETLYGGDPKFIAEINKLCETLIGQVLDHLKGLGRDEVRYCVSKIIIDKIFIVIYNISQEYGNIFSLPIHCCVSKNA
;
A
#
# COMPACT_ATOMS: atom_id res chain seq x y z
N MET A 1 39.22 -15.83 74.56
CA MET A 1 39.42 -17.06 73.78
C MET A 1 38.10 -17.47 73.13
N ALA A 2 38.01 -17.30 71.82
CA ALA A 2 37.20 -18.12 70.90
C ALA A 2 37.72 -17.78 69.50
N SER A 3 38.52 -18.66 68.91
CA SER A 3 39.04 -18.51 67.55
C SER A 3 38.04 -19.11 66.57
N VAL A 4 37.52 -18.32 65.64
CA VAL A 4 36.67 -18.80 64.55
C VAL A 4 37.57 -19.09 63.34
N GLN A 5 37.75 -20.37 63.02
CA GLN A 5 38.46 -20.84 61.84
C GLN A 5 37.57 -20.70 60.60
N TRP A 6 37.94 -19.80 59.70
CA TRP A 6 37.33 -19.68 58.39
C TRP A 6 37.88 -20.73 57.43
N HIS A 7 36.99 -21.48 56.79
CA HIS A 7 37.34 -22.42 55.73
C HIS A 7 36.95 -21.82 54.37
N SER A 8 37.87 -21.86 53.41
CA SER A 8 37.61 -21.48 52.03
C SER A 8 36.60 -22.43 51.39
N ARG A 9 35.52 -21.88 50.84
CA ARG A 9 34.54 -22.64 50.07
C ARG A 9 34.93 -22.57 48.60
N THR A 10 35.23 -23.71 47.99
CA THR A 10 35.59 -23.79 46.57
C THR A 10 34.36 -23.52 45.70
N ARG A 11 34.44 -22.49 44.85
CA ARG A 11 33.38 -22.10 43.91
C ARG A 11 33.32 -23.13 42.78
N LYS A 12 32.14 -23.73 42.54
CA LYS A 12 31.92 -24.73 41.50
C LYS A 12 31.55 -24.04 40.18
N TYR A 13 32.58 -23.64 39.42
CA TYR A 13 32.43 -22.97 38.13
C TYR A 13 31.64 -23.78 37.11
N GLU A 14 31.71 -25.12 37.13
CA GLU A 14 30.97 -25.96 36.18
C GLU A 14 29.44 -25.88 36.36
N SER A 15 28.96 -25.77 37.60
CA SER A 15 27.52 -25.61 37.88
C SER A 15 26.99 -24.22 37.51
N GLU A 16 27.81 -23.16 37.66
CA GLU A 16 27.45 -21.81 37.19
C GLU A 16 27.47 -21.74 35.67
N LEU A 17 28.41 -22.42 35.00
CA LEU A 17 28.49 -22.49 33.55
C LEU A 17 27.32 -23.29 32.92
N HIS A 18 26.81 -24.31 33.62
CA HIS A 18 25.60 -25.02 33.23
C HIS A 18 24.32 -24.19 33.40
N MET A 19 24.29 -23.28 34.38
CA MET A 19 23.20 -22.30 34.58
C MET A 19 23.23 -21.16 33.54
N CYS A 20 24.40 -20.84 32.98
CA CYS A 20 24.58 -19.79 31.97
C CYS A 20 24.50 -20.30 30.51
N ARG A 21 24.19 -21.57 30.27
CA ARG A 21 23.83 -22.04 28.93
C ARG A 21 22.43 -21.54 28.58
N LEU A 22 22.38 -20.51 27.73
CA LEU A 22 21.17 -20.03 27.07
C LEU A 22 20.43 -21.20 26.41
N GLU A 23 19.17 -21.42 26.79
CA GLU A 23 18.22 -22.11 25.93
C GLU A 23 18.16 -21.36 24.60
N VAL A 24 18.26 -22.10 23.50
CA VAL A 24 18.05 -21.58 22.15
C VAL A 24 16.57 -21.25 22.01
N LEU A 25 16.19 -20.05 22.45
CA LEU A 25 14.92 -19.42 22.13
C LEU A 25 15.03 -18.82 20.73
N ALA A 26 14.12 -19.20 19.85
CA ALA A 26 13.96 -18.59 18.54
C ALA A 26 13.68 -17.08 18.75
N VAL A 27 14.51 -16.24 18.16
CA VAL A 27 14.39 -14.78 18.23
C VAL A 27 13.17 -14.36 17.41
N GLU A 28 12.08 -14.01 18.09
CA GLU A 28 11.05 -13.14 17.51
C GLU A 28 11.58 -11.71 17.45
N PHE A 29 11.50 -11.10 16.26
CA PHE A 29 11.98 -9.74 15.98
C PHE A 29 11.15 -8.71 16.76
N SER A 30 11.74 -8.15 17.82
CA SER A 30 11.21 -6.98 18.54
C SER A 30 11.46 -5.69 17.73
N GLU A 31 10.43 -4.84 17.63
CA GLU A 31 10.27 -3.66 16.74
C GLU A 31 11.24 -2.46 16.96
N TYR A 32 12.39 -2.62 17.64
CA TYR A 32 13.29 -1.50 17.93
C TYR A 32 14.74 -1.79 17.53
N HIS A 33 15.16 -1.20 16.40
CA HIS A 33 16.53 -1.22 15.90
C HIS A 33 17.24 0.12 16.16
N PRO A 34 18.53 0.13 16.59
CA PRO A 34 19.33 1.34 16.88
C PRO A 34 19.63 2.25 15.67
N LEU A 35 18.95 2.07 14.53
CA LEU A 35 19.08 2.89 13.32
C LEU A 35 17.80 3.70 12.99
N LYS A 36 16.83 3.79 13.91
CA LYS A 36 15.73 4.77 13.74
C LYS A 36 16.31 6.19 13.83
N ALA A 37 16.19 6.94 12.73
CA ALA A 37 16.62 8.33 12.65
C ALA A 37 15.92 9.19 13.70
N ILE A 38 16.71 9.84 14.54
CA ILE A 38 16.25 10.78 15.56
C ILE A 38 16.23 12.17 14.92
N THR A 39 15.05 12.75 14.68
CA THR A 39 14.87 14.10 14.13
C THR A 39 14.93 15.15 15.25
N VAL A 40 15.90 16.06 15.18
CA VAL A 40 16.08 17.18 16.12
C VAL A 40 15.59 18.47 15.43
N THR A 41 14.54 19.10 15.95
CA THR A 41 14.09 20.44 15.52
C THR A 41 14.35 21.47 16.63
N ASP A 42 15.09 22.54 16.32
CA ASP A 42 15.45 23.62 17.25
C ASP A 42 14.40 24.75 17.21
N SER A 43 13.88 25.19 18.36
CA SER A 43 12.91 26.30 18.45
C SER A 43 13.39 27.37 19.43
N LYS A 44 13.89 28.50 18.90
CA LYS A 44 14.33 29.69 19.66
C LYS A 44 13.16 30.39 20.35
N SER A 45 13.28 30.64 21.67
CA SER A 45 12.32 31.42 22.46
C SER A 45 12.64 32.93 22.43
N ARG A 46 11.61 33.78 22.34
CA ARG A 46 11.69 35.24 22.59
C ARG A 46 10.79 35.60 23.78
N ARG A 47 11.36 36.42 24.67
CA ARG A 47 10.82 36.92 25.95
C ARG A 47 9.43 37.55 25.85
N GLY A 48 8.59 37.27 26.85
CA GLY A 48 7.25 37.81 27.02
C GLY A 48 7.16 39.16 27.75
N GLY A 49 6.09 39.88 27.44
CA GLY A 49 5.51 41.01 28.19
C GLY A 49 3.99 40.82 28.26
N ARG A 50 3.44 40.89 29.48
CA ARG A 50 2.06 40.59 29.92
C ARG A 50 0.96 41.44 29.28
N LYS A 51 -0.21 40.84 29.01
CA LYS A 51 -1.48 40.96 29.80
C LYS A 51 -2.62 40.13 29.16
N GLY A 52 -3.44 39.47 30.01
CA GLY A 52 -4.60 38.61 29.66
C GLY A 52 -5.74 39.36 28.98
N SER A 53 -6.78 38.75 28.43
CA SER A 53 -7.57 37.53 28.73
C SER A 53 -8.28 37.13 27.41
N THR A 54 -8.65 35.90 27.06
CA THR A 54 -9.80 35.12 27.58
C THR A 54 -9.82 33.71 26.94
N SER A 55 -10.21 32.71 27.76
CA SER A 55 -10.85 31.40 27.48
C SER A 55 -10.91 30.81 26.06
N SER A 56 -10.38 29.58 25.89
CA SER A 56 -11.21 28.37 25.70
C SER A 56 -10.36 27.10 25.79
N SER A 57 -10.88 26.14 26.56
CA SER A 57 -10.27 24.89 26.97
C SER A 57 -10.58 23.74 26.02
N SER A 58 -9.52 23.06 25.59
CA SER A 58 -9.51 21.71 25.05
C SER A 58 -9.95 20.66 26.09
N SER A 59 -10.59 19.59 25.66
CA SER A 59 -10.46 18.30 26.35
C SER A 59 -10.48 17.14 25.36
N SER A 60 -9.40 16.37 25.44
CA SER A 60 -9.12 15.12 24.79
C SER A 60 -9.69 13.95 25.59
N SER A 61 -10.16 12.95 24.85
CA SER A 61 -10.65 11.65 25.32
C SER A 61 -9.54 10.79 25.93
N SER A 62 -9.83 10.20 27.09
CA SER A 62 -9.06 9.08 27.65
C SER A 62 -9.99 7.91 27.94
N SER A 63 -9.48 6.71 27.66
CA SER A 63 -10.11 5.39 27.71
C SER A 63 -10.22 4.84 29.14
N VAL A 64 -11.39 4.30 29.50
CA VAL A 64 -11.60 3.50 30.72
C VAL A 64 -12.26 2.18 30.32
N ALA A 65 -11.79 1.07 30.91
CA ALA A 65 -12.27 -0.30 30.71
C ALA A 65 -13.72 -0.50 31.21
N PRO A 66 -14.53 -1.39 30.61
CA PRO A 66 -15.90 -1.63 31.05
C PRO A 66 -16.01 -2.70 32.15
N ASP A 67 -16.91 -2.42 33.10
CA ASP A 67 -17.26 -3.13 34.32
C ASP A 67 -18.12 -4.41 34.05
N PRO A 68 -17.91 -5.57 34.72
CA PRO A 68 -18.44 -6.86 34.30
C PRO A 68 -19.82 -7.26 34.88
N LEU A 69 -20.67 -6.30 35.26
CA LEU A 69 -21.98 -6.60 35.88
C LEU A 69 -23.21 -5.98 35.18
N SER A 70 -23.01 -5.33 34.04
CA SER A 70 -24.11 -4.69 33.28
C SER A 70 -24.80 -5.62 32.28
N SER A 71 -24.36 -6.88 32.14
CA SER A 71 -24.76 -7.80 31.06
C SER A 71 -25.89 -8.78 31.40
N MET A 72 -26.58 -8.66 32.54
CA MET A 72 -27.59 -9.65 32.97
C MET A 72 -29.06 -9.20 33.04
N LEU A 73 -29.45 -8.00 32.56
CA LEU A 73 -30.84 -7.53 32.74
C LEU A 73 -31.59 -6.97 31.52
N TYR A 74 -31.17 -7.27 30.28
CA TYR A 74 -32.04 -7.05 29.11
C TYR A 74 -32.07 -8.26 28.19
N GLY A 75 -32.94 -9.23 28.54
CA GLY A 75 -33.35 -10.28 27.62
C GLY A 75 -34.13 -9.68 26.45
N THR A 76 -33.61 -9.88 25.24
CA THR A 76 -34.20 -9.39 23.99
C THR A 76 -35.17 -10.42 23.42
N ASP A 77 -36.32 -9.95 22.92
CA ASP A 77 -37.41 -10.72 22.31
C ASP A 77 -36.96 -11.54 21.08
N PRO A 78 -37.37 -12.82 20.96
CA PRO A 78 -37.04 -13.70 19.83
C PRO A 78 -37.49 -13.24 18.42
N LEU A 79 -38.29 -12.17 18.26
CA LEU A 79 -38.62 -11.57 16.96
C LEU A 79 -37.55 -10.62 16.41
N SER A 80 -36.75 -9.99 17.27
CA SER A 80 -35.67 -9.07 16.85
C SER A 80 -34.45 -9.79 16.30
N LEU A 81 -34.27 -11.06 16.66
CA LEU A 81 -33.22 -11.94 16.12
C LEU A 81 -33.41 -12.27 14.63
N PHE A 82 -34.61 -12.15 14.08
CA PHE A 82 -34.87 -12.36 12.65
C PHE A 82 -34.60 -11.13 11.78
N ALA A 83 -34.71 -9.92 12.36
CA ALA A 83 -34.43 -8.66 11.66
C ALA A 83 -32.93 -8.37 11.53
N ALA A 84 -32.10 -8.91 12.43
CA ALA A 84 -30.66 -8.66 12.47
C ALA A 84 -29.81 -9.57 11.55
N VAL A 85 -30.42 -10.50 10.80
CA VAL A 85 -29.68 -11.42 9.88
C VAL A 85 -29.52 -10.84 8.46
N SER A 86 -30.05 -9.64 8.18
CA SER A 86 -29.92 -9.00 6.86
C SER A 86 -28.61 -8.21 6.64
N GLU A 87 -27.69 -8.18 7.59
CA GLU A 87 -26.40 -7.49 7.46
C GLU A 87 -25.27 -8.36 8.00
N THR A 88 -24.45 -8.93 7.10
CA THR A 88 -23.23 -9.65 7.47
C THR A 88 -21.99 -8.82 7.13
N PRO A 89 -21.01 -8.74 8.06
CA PRO A 89 -19.61 -8.86 7.73
C PRO A 89 -19.03 -10.18 8.26
N THR A 90 -18.09 -10.73 7.50
CA THR A 90 -17.37 -12.01 7.68
C THR A 90 -16.38 -11.99 8.85
N LEU A 91 -16.21 -13.13 9.57
CA LEU A 91 -14.97 -13.67 10.19
C LEU A 91 -15.23 -15.14 10.67
N PRO A 92 -14.20 -15.98 10.93
CA PRO A 92 -14.17 -17.41 10.53
C PRO A 92 -14.59 -18.46 11.59
N HIS A 93 -14.84 -19.67 11.05
CA HIS A 93 -15.31 -20.94 11.63
C HIS A 93 -14.81 -21.37 13.02
N SER A 94 -15.71 -22.02 13.80
CA SER A 94 -15.48 -23.33 14.45
C SER A 94 -16.76 -24.01 15.02
N ILE A 95 -17.04 -25.24 14.53
CA ILE A 95 -17.62 -26.46 15.17
C ILE A 95 -19.05 -26.42 15.78
N SER A 96 -20.03 -27.10 15.15
CA SER A 96 -20.49 -28.47 15.51
C SER A 96 -21.63 -28.96 14.60
N GLU A 97 -21.57 -30.24 14.21
CA GLU A 97 -22.54 -30.93 13.34
C GLU A 97 -23.80 -31.36 14.09
N LEU A 98 -24.98 -31.20 13.46
CA LEU A 98 -26.07 -32.22 13.51
C LEU A 98 -27.14 -31.95 12.44
N GLY A 99 -27.08 -32.73 11.36
CA GLY A 99 -28.21 -33.24 10.59
C GLY A 99 -29.31 -32.28 10.10
N ARG A 100 -29.06 -31.52 9.03
CA ARG A 100 -30.11 -31.07 8.08
C ARG A 100 -29.52 -31.00 6.68
N LYS A 101 -30.17 -31.65 5.70
CA LYS A 101 -29.79 -31.62 4.28
C LYS A 101 -29.53 -30.17 3.85
N ARG A 102 -28.27 -29.88 3.50
CA ARG A 102 -27.82 -28.58 2.99
C ARG A 102 -28.46 -28.40 1.61
N GLU A 103 -29.46 -27.54 1.53
CA GLU A 103 -30.02 -27.11 0.24
C GLU A 103 -28.93 -26.30 -0.49
N GLU A 104 -28.68 -26.62 -1.75
CA GLU A 104 -27.58 -26.11 -2.57
C GLU A 104 -27.71 -24.60 -2.81
N GLU A 105 -27.06 -23.81 -1.97
CA GLU A 105 -26.79 -22.40 -2.25
C GLU A 105 -25.81 -22.27 -3.44
N VAL A 106 -25.97 -21.19 -4.20
CA VAL A 106 -25.05 -20.84 -5.30
C VAL A 106 -23.64 -20.74 -4.73
N GLY A 107 -22.69 -21.50 -5.28
CA GLY A 107 -21.32 -21.58 -4.76
C GLY A 107 -20.53 -20.28 -4.91
N SER A 108 -19.38 -20.18 -4.23
CA SER A 108 -18.47 -19.02 -4.25
C SER A 108 -18.00 -18.58 -5.64
N ASP A 109 -18.07 -19.49 -6.61
CA ASP A 109 -17.56 -19.28 -7.97
C ASP A 109 -18.56 -18.53 -8.88
N PHE A 110 -19.71 -18.11 -8.34
CA PHE A 110 -20.70 -17.29 -9.06
C PHE A 110 -20.63 -15.84 -8.58
N GLU A 111 -20.26 -14.93 -9.48
CA GLU A 111 -20.26 -13.50 -9.17
C GLU A 111 -21.71 -12.98 -8.96
N PRO A 112 -22.04 -12.40 -7.80
CA PRO A 112 -23.38 -11.93 -7.50
C PRO A 112 -23.70 -10.62 -8.21
N TRP A 113 -25.00 -10.37 -8.47
CA TRP A 113 -25.47 -9.16 -9.13
C TRP A 113 -25.08 -7.87 -8.39
N SER A 114 -24.95 -7.92 -7.06
CA SER A 114 -24.53 -6.78 -6.24
C SER A 114 -23.15 -6.25 -6.61
N SER A 115 -22.20 -7.15 -6.90
CA SER A 115 -20.84 -6.79 -7.32
C SER A 115 -20.87 -6.12 -8.70
N LYS A 116 -21.54 -6.75 -9.67
CA LYS A 116 -21.72 -6.21 -11.03
C LYS A 116 -22.47 -4.89 -11.08
N ARG A 117 -23.47 -4.70 -10.22
CA ARG A 117 -24.23 -3.44 -10.14
C ARG A 117 -23.30 -2.26 -9.85
N GLY A 118 -22.33 -2.43 -8.96
CA GLY A 118 -21.34 -1.39 -8.65
C GLY A 118 -20.50 -1.00 -9.86
N GLU A 119 -20.02 -2.00 -10.61
CA GLU A 119 -19.21 -1.79 -11.83
C GLU A 119 -20.03 -1.14 -12.97
N ILE A 120 -21.30 -1.51 -13.12
CA ILE A 120 -22.18 -0.92 -14.14
C ILE A 120 -22.46 0.54 -13.80
N LEU A 121 -22.76 0.83 -12.53
CA LEU A 121 -23.06 2.20 -12.10
C LEU A 121 -21.84 3.12 -12.24
N SER A 122 -20.61 2.63 -12.07
CA SER A 122 -19.40 3.43 -12.27
C SER A 122 -19.04 3.64 -13.74
N ARG A 123 -19.36 2.69 -14.63
CA ARG A 123 -19.09 2.80 -16.08
C ARG A 123 -20.08 3.70 -16.82
N PHE A 124 -21.34 3.73 -16.40
CA PHE A 124 -22.40 4.48 -17.09
C PHE A 124 -22.86 5.68 -16.24
N THR A 125 -21.91 6.52 -15.79
CA THR A 125 -22.18 7.77 -15.07
C THR A 125 -22.18 9.00 -15.99
N THR A 126 -23.16 9.88 -15.86
CA THR A 126 -23.24 11.19 -16.53
C THR A 126 -23.60 12.27 -15.52
N THR A 127 -22.79 13.33 -15.45
CA THR A 127 -23.02 14.51 -14.58
C THR A 127 -23.85 15.61 -15.26
N GLU A 128 -24.17 15.45 -16.55
CA GLU A 128 -24.95 16.43 -17.31
C GLU A 128 -26.44 16.34 -16.96
N LYS A 129 -27.11 17.50 -16.89
CA LYS A 129 -28.57 17.57 -16.78
C LYS A 129 -29.16 17.11 -18.11
N LEU A 130 -29.88 15.99 -18.11
CA LEU A 130 -30.54 15.47 -19.31
C LEU A 130 -31.69 16.42 -19.69
N SER A 131 -31.50 17.26 -20.71
CA SER A 131 -32.56 18.05 -21.33
C SER A 131 -33.20 17.24 -22.46
N ILE A 132 -34.40 16.70 -22.20
CA ILE A 132 -35.19 16.01 -23.21
C ILE A 132 -35.95 17.09 -24.00
N ASN A 133 -35.54 17.36 -25.24
CA ASN A 133 -36.21 18.32 -26.11
C ASN A 133 -37.59 17.78 -26.55
N LEU A 134 -38.67 18.33 -25.99
CA LEU A 134 -40.03 18.18 -26.53
C LEU A 134 -40.20 19.11 -27.74
N PHE A 135 -40.01 18.61 -28.96
CA PHE A 135 -40.47 19.32 -30.16
C PHE A 135 -41.87 18.82 -30.56
N MET A 136 -42.91 19.36 -29.91
CA MET A 136 -44.27 19.31 -30.41
C MET A 136 -44.56 20.61 -31.17
N GLY A 137 -44.29 20.61 -32.47
CA GLY A 137 -44.68 21.66 -33.39
C GLY A 137 -45.17 21.04 -34.69
N SER A 138 -46.47 20.75 -34.78
CA SER A 138 -47.12 20.55 -36.07
C SER A 138 -48.46 21.28 -36.08
N ASP A 139 -48.59 22.12 -37.09
CA ASP A 139 -49.62 23.12 -37.35
C ASP A 139 -51.06 22.65 -37.17
N LYS A 140 -51.85 23.50 -36.52
CA LYS A 140 -53.32 23.43 -36.52
C LYS A 140 -53.83 23.72 -37.95
N SER A 141 -54.24 22.67 -38.66
CA SER A 141 -55.25 22.80 -39.71
C SER A 141 -56.62 22.40 -39.15
N LYS A 142 -57.58 23.31 -39.31
CA LYS A 142 -58.99 23.17 -38.87
C LYS A 142 -59.70 22.07 -39.65
N ALA A 143 -60.40 21.17 -38.94
CA ALA A 143 -61.67 20.58 -39.38
C ALA A 143 -62.49 20.08 -38.18
N SER A 144 -63.81 20.17 -38.30
CA SER A 144 -64.82 20.19 -37.25
C SER A 144 -65.63 18.88 -37.09
N SER A 145 -65.93 18.53 -35.83
CA SER A 145 -67.14 17.81 -35.32
C SER A 145 -67.29 16.29 -35.58
N PRO A 146 -68.21 15.56 -34.89
CA PRO A 146 -68.53 15.53 -33.45
C PRO A 146 -68.75 14.11 -32.84
N SER A 147 -68.87 14.06 -31.51
CA SER A 147 -69.57 13.06 -30.65
C SER A 147 -68.84 11.78 -30.18
N SER A 148 -68.62 11.69 -28.86
CA SER A 148 -69.35 10.74 -28.00
C SER A 148 -69.27 11.24 -26.55
N ALA A 149 -70.41 11.25 -25.86
CA ALA A 149 -70.57 11.82 -24.52
C ALA A 149 -69.89 10.93 -23.46
N VAL A 150 -68.68 11.29 -23.05
CA VAL A 150 -68.09 10.81 -21.79
C VAL A 150 -68.69 11.65 -20.67
N SER A 151 -69.29 10.99 -19.68
CA SER A 151 -69.88 11.66 -18.50
C SER A 151 -68.87 12.64 -17.90
N GLU A 152 -69.34 13.84 -17.56
CA GLU A 152 -68.54 14.95 -17.02
C GLU A 152 -67.68 14.55 -15.81
N LYS A 153 -68.11 13.52 -15.06
CA LYS A 153 -67.39 12.89 -13.95
C LYS A 153 -66.23 11.98 -14.36
N VAL A 154 -66.36 11.30 -15.50
CA VAL A 154 -65.27 10.50 -16.11
C VAL A 154 -64.30 11.42 -16.83
N ARG A 155 -64.80 12.53 -17.39
CA ARG A 155 -63.98 13.60 -17.96
C ARG A 155 -63.15 14.31 -16.89
N THR A 156 -63.74 14.71 -15.75
CA THR A 156 -62.96 15.26 -14.62
C THR A 156 -62.00 14.26 -14.02
N ARG A 157 -62.33 12.95 -13.99
CA ARG A 157 -61.38 11.91 -13.55
C ARG A 157 -60.24 11.66 -14.54
N LEU A 158 -60.49 11.81 -15.85
CA LEU A 158 -59.47 11.73 -16.89
C LEU A 158 -58.62 13.01 -16.94
N GLU A 159 -59.23 14.18 -16.74
CA GLU A 159 -58.54 15.47 -16.62
C GLU A 159 -57.72 15.52 -15.31
N GLU A 160 -58.20 15.00 -14.17
CA GLU A 160 -57.40 14.85 -12.93
C GLU A 160 -56.27 13.82 -13.07
N LEU A 161 -56.47 12.76 -13.88
CA LEU A 161 -55.42 11.79 -14.19
C LEU A 161 -54.38 12.40 -15.15
N ASP A 162 -54.80 13.15 -16.17
CA ASP A 162 -53.94 13.89 -17.10
C ASP A 162 -53.19 15.03 -16.37
N ASP A 163 -53.81 15.74 -15.43
CA ASP A 163 -53.18 16.80 -14.63
C ASP A 163 -52.14 16.26 -13.63
N LEU A 164 -52.39 15.08 -13.05
CA LEU A 164 -51.39 14.35 -12.23
C LEU A 164 -50.26 13.78 -13.09
N GLU A 165 -50.57 13.33 -14.31
CA GLU A 165 -49.58 12.84 -15.27
C GLU A 165 -48.71 13.99 -15.80
N GLU A 166 -49.28 15.12 -16.18
CA GLU A 166 -48.59 16.34 -16.62
C GLU A 166 -47.73 16.96 -15.49
N GLY A 167 -48.21 16.93 -14.24
CA GLY A 167 -47.43 17.35 -13.07
C GLY A 167 -46.19 16.49 -12.85
N SER A 168 -46.34 15.15 -12.95
CA SER A 168 -45.22 14.21 -12.81
C SER A 168 -44.26 14.23 -14.02
N GLN A 169 -44.76 14.49 -15.22
CA GLN A 169 -43.96 14.61 -16.45
C GLN A 169 -43.17 15.92 -16.50
N ARG A 170 -43.70 17.03 -15.96
CA ARG A 170 -42.96 18.30 -15.83
C ARG A 170 -41.85 18.26 -14.79
N GLU A 171 -42.02 17.51 -13.69
CA GLU A 171 -40.97 17.31 -12.67
C GLU A 171 -39.82 16.40 -13.14
N LEU A 172 -40.05 15.55 -14.14
CA LEU A 172 -39.03 14.68 -14.74
C LEU A 172 -38.14 15.39 -15.77
N LEU A 173 -38.52 16.60 -16.19
CA LEU A 173 -37.72 17.44 -17.07
C LEU A 173 -36.66 18.16 -16.22
N ASN A 174 -35.38 17.89 -16.48
CA ASN A 174 -34.19 18.51 -15.88
C ASN A 174 -33.61 17.85 -14.61
N LEU A 175 -33.84 16.56 -14.36
CA LEU A 175 -33.14 15.82 -13.31
C LEU A 175 -31.79 15.29 -13.82
N SER A 176 -30.74 15.39 -12.99
CA SER A 176 -29.48 14.68 -13.25
C SER A 176 -29.66 13.18 -12.97
N GLN A 177 -28.74 12.34 -13.48
CA GLN A 177 -28.73 10.91 -13.15
C GLN A 177 -28.71 10.68 -11.63
N GLN A 178 -27.97 11.51 -10.88
CA GLN A 178 -27.88 11.41 -9.43
C GLN A 178 -29.20 11.76 -8.74
N ASP A 179 -29.89 12.81 -9.20
CA ASP A 179 -31.21 13.18 -8.68
C ASP A 179 -32.24 12.07 -8.94
N TYR A 180 -32.11 11.38 -10.06
CA TYR A 180 -32.94 10.23 -10.41
C TYR A 180 -32.67 9.02 -9.50
N VAL A 181 -31.40 8.70 -9.23
CA VAL A 181 -31.01 7.63 -8.30
C VAL A 181 -31.51 7.95 -6.89
N ASN A 182 -31.29 9.17 -6.41
CA ASN A 182 -31.77 9.63 -5.11
C ASN A 182 -33.30 9.51 -5.00
N ARG A 183 -34.03 9.89 -6.06
CA ARG A 183 -35.49 9.75 -6.09
C ARG A 183 -35.96 8.30 -6.05
N ILE A 184 -35.26 7.39 -6.71
CA ILE A 184 -35.54 5.94 -6.60
C ILE A 184 -35.27 5.44 -5.18
N GLU A 185 -34.19 5.90 -4.55
CA GLU A 185 -33.84 5.53 -3.18
C GLU A 185 -34.87 6.04 -2.16
N GLU A 186 -35.35 7.28 -2.31
CA GLU A 186 -36.46 7.85 -1.53
C GLU A 186 -37.74 7.02 -1.67
N LEU A 187 -38.10 6.64 -2.90
CA LEU A 187 -39.27 5.81 -3.18
C LEU A 187 -39.09 4.39 -2.62
N ASN A 188 -37.89 3.83 -2.66
CA ASN A 188 -37.57 2.54 -2.05
C ASN A 188 -37.65 2.60 -0.52
N GLN A 189 -37.22 3.70 0.09
CA GLN A 189 -37.33 3.93 1.53
C GLN A 189 -38.80 4.08 1.94
N SER A 190 -39.57 4.88 1.20
CA SER A 190 -41.03 5.01 1.37
C SER A 190 -41.76 3.68 1.21
N LEU A 191 -41.28 2.81 0.30
CA LEU A 191 -41.80 1.46 0.12
C LEU A 191 -41.52 0.58 1.34
N LYS A 192 -40.30 0.59 1.87
CA LYS A 192 -39.92 -0.17 3.08
C LYS A 192 -40.76 0.26 4.28
N GLU A 193 -40.98 1.57 4.44
CA GLU A 193 -41.81 2.13 5.51
C GLU A 193 -43.29 1.72 5.38
N ALA A 194 -43.84 1.80 4.17
CA ALA A 194 -45.21 1.37 3.89
C ALA A 194 -45.40 -0.15 4.08
N TRP A 195 -44.38 -0.96 3.73
CA TRP A 195 -44.39 -2.40 3.92
C TRP A 195 -44.24 -2.79 5.41
N GLY A 196 -43.35 -2.12 6.15
CA GLY A 196 -43.18 -2.30 7.59
C GLY A 196 -44.40 -1.86 8.41
N SER A 197 -45.19 -0.92 7.89
CA SER A 197 -46.45 -0.45 8.49
C SER A 197 -47.69 -1.27 8.07
N ASP A 198 -47.50 -2.43 7.43
CA ASP A 198 -48.53 -3.32 6.86
C ASP A 198 -49.52 -2.65 5.88
N GLN A 199 -49.16 -1.49 5.33
CA GLN A 199 -49.97 -0.75 4.34
C GLN A 199 -49.76 -1.31 2.93
N LYS A 200 -50.13 -2.58 2.70
CA LYS A 200 -49.83 -3.32 1.45
C LYS A 200 -50.36 -2.64 0.19
N VAL A 201 -51.54 -2.00 0.24
CA VAL A 201 -52.13 -1.26 -0.89
C VAL A 201 -51.33 0.01 -1.20
N LYS A 202 -50.84 0.70 -0.17
CA LYS A 202 -49.98 1.89 -0.33
C LYS A 202 -48.61 1.47 -0.86
N ALA A 203 -48.03 0.38 -0.35
CA ALA A 203 -46.81 -0.22 -0.87
C ALA A 203 -46.94 -0.64 -2.35
N LEU A 204 -48.07 -1.27 -2.73
CA LEU A 204 -48.37 -1.60 -4.14
C LEU A 204 -48.51 -0.35 -5.01
N LYS A 205 -49.17 0.70 -4.54
CA LYS A 205 -49.25 2.00 -5.24
C LYS A 205 -47.87 2.63 -5.41
N ILE A 206 -47.03 2.58 -4.38
CA ILE A 206 -45.63 3.05 -4.40
C ILE A 206 -44.75 2.15 -5.28
N ILE A 207 -45.08 0.89 -5.56
CA ILE A 207 -44.33 0.07 -6.54
C ILE A 207 -44.73 0.41 -7.99
N VAL A 208 -45.97 0.84 -8.21
CA VAL A 208 -46.51 1.19 -9.53
C VAL A 208 -46.08 2.61 -9.94
N GLN A 209 -46.05 3.57 -9.02
CA GLN A 209 -45.68 4.98 -9.26
C GLN A 209 -44.26 5.20 -9.87
N PRO A 210 -43.16 4.62 -9.32
CA PRO A 210 -41.79 4.80 -9.80
C PRO A 210 -41.55 4.13 -11.15
N LYS A 211 -42.27 3.04 -11.42
CA LYS A 211 -42.11 2.26 -12.66
C LYS A 211 -42.76 2.94 -13.85
N SER A 212 -43.78 3.78 -13.64
CA SER A 212 -44.21 4.74 -14.66
C SER A 212 -43.05 5.69 -14.99
N SER A 213 -42.35 6.28 -14.03
CA SER A 213 -41.26 7.25 -14.30
C SER A 213 -40.02 6.63 -14.98
N LEU A 214 -39.64 5.39 -14.64
CA LEU A 214 -38.49 4.67 -15.23
C LEU A 214 -38.79 4.16 -16.66
N LEU A 215 -40.02 3.70 -16.91
CA LEU A 215 -40.47 3.40 -18.26
C LEU A 215 -40.72 4.67 -19.07
N THR A 216 -41.24 5.73 -18.47
CA THR A 216 -41.55 6.99 -19.18
C THR A 216 -40.27 7.63 -19.68
N LEU A 217 -39.16 7.54 -18.94
CA LEU A 217 -37.84 7.96 -19.41
C LEU A 217 -37.28 7.03 -20.50
N ILE A 218 -37.29 5.70 -20.33
CA ILE A 218 -36.76 4.77 -21.34
C ILE A 218 -37.62 4.74 -22.62
N MET A 219 -38.95 4.89 -22.51
CA MET A 219 -39.89 4.95 -23.64
C MET A 219 -39.96 6.33 -24.29
N HIS A 220 -39.68 7.44 -23.58
CA HIS A 220 -39.47 8.75 -24.23
C HIS A 220 -38.08 8.87 -24.88
N ILE A 221 -37.08 8.19 -24.32
CA ILE A 221 -35.77 7.96 -24.95
C ILE A 221 -35.85 6.89 -26.07
N SER A 222 -36.99 6.24 -26.30
CA SER A 222 -37.15 5.25 -27.40
C SER A 222 -38.44 5.52 -28.19
N GLY A 223 -38.74 6.82 -28.38
CA GLY A 223 -40.03 7.39 -28.80
C GLY A 223 -40.92 6.55 -29.74
N LEU A 224 -41.79 5.72 -29.15
CA LEU A 224 -42.89 5.05 -29.84
C LEU A 224 -44.21 5.73 -29.49
N VAL A 225 -44.87 6.26 -30.51
CA VAL A 225 -46.26 6.72 -30.46
C VAL A 225 -47.17 5.48 -30.39
N VAL A 226 -47.81 5.24 -29.24
CA VAL A 226 -48.96 4.32 -29.16
C VAL A 226 -50.09 5.01 -28.40
N ASN A 227 -51.28 5.00 -29.01
CA ASN A 227 -52.52 5.66 -28.60
C ASN A 227 -52.85 5.52 -27.10
N SER A 228 -53.41 6.61 -26.57
CA SER A 228 -53.62 6.98 -25.16
C SER A 228 -54.37 5.96 -24.29
N SER A 229 -55.10 5.00 -24.87
CA SER A 229 -55.81 3.95 -24.12
C SER A 229 -54.94 2.71 -23.81
N SER A 230 -53.74 2.62 -24.41
CA SER A 230 -52.82 1.48 -24.29
C SER A 230 -51.73 1.70 -23.24
N LYS A 231 -51.47 2.97 -22.88
CA LYS A 231 -50.39 3.41 -21.97
C LYS A 231 -50.58 2.91 -20.53
N PHE A 232 -51.83 2.86 -20.06
CA PHE A 232 -52.17 2.38 -18.72
C PHE A 232 -52.10 0.85 -18.60
N CYS A 233 -52.43 0.12 -19.68
CA CYS A 233 -52.44 -1.34 -19.66
C CYS A 233 -51.02 -1.93 -19.68
N VAL A 234 -50.11 -1.36 -20.47
CA VAL A 234 -48.71 -1.83 -20.60
C VAL A 234 -47.88 -1.55 -19.34
N SER A 235 -48.01 -0.37 -18.74
CA SER A 235 -47.31 0.01 -17.51
C SER A 235 -47.78 -0.79 -16.29
N VAL A 236 -49.10 -1.05 -16.17
CA VAL A 236 -49.68 -1.93 -15.14
C VAL A 236 -49.27 -3.39 -15.34
N LEU A 237 -49.30 -3.91 -16.58
CA LEU A 237 -48.85 -5.28 -16.91
C LEU A 237 -47.36 -5.48 -16.61
N GLN A 238 -46.51 -4.48 -16.87
CA GLN A 238 -45.08 -4.57 -16.61
C GLN A 238 -44.76 -4.48 -15.13
N ALA A 239 -45.40 -3.57 -14.37
CA ALA A 239 -45.27 -3.48 -12.93
C ALA A 239 -45.74 -4.78 -12.23
N LEU A 240 -46.86 -5.37 -12.68
CA LEU A 240 -47.38 -6.66 -12.20
C LEU A 240 -46.40 -7.81 -12.49
N ARG A 241 -45.77 -7.86 -13.67
CA ARG A 241 -44.78 -8.91 -14.00
C ARG A 241 -43.55 -8.88 -13.08
N TYR A 242 -43.06 -7.69 -12.71
CA TYR A 242 -41.96 -7.55 -11.74
C TYR A 242 -42.39 -7.88 -10.31
N VAL A 243 -43.64 -7.59 -9.94
CA VAL A 243 -44.21 -7.97 -8.63
C VAL A 243 -44.41 -9.48 -8.55
N GLU A 244 -44.95 -10.13 -9.60
CA GLU A 244 -45.03 -11.58 -9.70
C GLU A 244 -43.66 -12.24 -9.64
N ALA A 245 -42.66 -11.65 -10.32
CA ALA A 245 -41.29 -12.13 -10.23
C ALA A 245 -40.71 -11.95 -8.81
N ALA A 246 -40.97 -10.84 -8.12
CA ALA A 246 -40.53 -10.65 -6.73
C ALA A 246 -41.22 -11.65 -5.76
N LEU A 247 -42.48 -12.01 -6.04
CA LEU A 247 -43.26 -12.99 -5.28
C LEU A 247 -42.81 -14.44 -5.51
N LEU A 248 -41.97 -14.75 -6.52
CA LEU A 248 -41.40 -16.08 -6.72
C LEU A 248 -40.63 -16.59 -5.49
N LYS A 249 -39.97 -15.69 -4.74
CA LYS A 249 -39.30 -16.03 -3.47
C LYS A 249 -40.28 -16.53 -2.41
N CYS A 250 -41.48 -15.95 -2.38
CA CYS A 250 -42.55 -16.34 -1.47
C CYS A 250 -43.26 -17.64 -1.93
N ASN A 251 -43.28 -17.92 -3.23
CA ASN A 251 -43.88 -19.14 -3.78
C ASN A 251 -43.15 -20.42 -3.39
N ARG A 252 -41.88 -20.34 -2.96
CA ARG A 252 -41.13 -21.46 -2.37
C ARG A 252 -41.84 -22.07 -1.15
N PHE A 253 -42.61 -21.26 -0.42
CA PHE A 253 -43.39 -21.68 0.75
C PHE A 253 -44.79 -22.18 0.41
N LEU A 254 -45.33 -21.81 -0.76
CA LEU A 254 -46.72 -22.09 -1.14
C LEU A 254 -46.87 -23.35 -1.99
N THR A 255 -45.93 -23.66 -2.90
CA THR A 255 -46.00 -24.88 -3.75
C THR A 255 -44.62 -25.33 -4.25
N LYS A 256 -44.33 -26.64 -4.20
CA LYS A 256 -43.04 -27.22 -4.65
C LYS A 256 -42.86 -27.29 -6.19
N SER A 257 -43.94 -27.28 -6.98
CA SER A 257 -43.92 -27.37 -8.45
C SER A 257 -44.24 -26.05 -9.19
N GLY A 258 -44.81 -25.05 -8.49
CA GLY A 258 -45.33 -23.83 -9.13
C GLY A 258 -44.25 -22.88 -9.67
N ILE A 259 -43.01 -22.98 -9.19
CA ILE A 259 -41.91 -22.09 -9.60
C ILE A 259 -41.55 -22.32 -11.08
N GLN A 260 -41.52 -23.56 -11.55
CA GLN A 260 -41.16 -23.89 -12.93
C GLN A 260 -42.20 -23.36 -13.93
N GLU A 261 -43.49 -23.61 -13.66
CA GLU A 261 -44.59 -23.13 -14.51
C GLU A 261 -44.68 -21.60 -14.52
N MET A 262 -44.48 -20.95 -13.36
CA MET A 262 -44.49 -19.50 -13.25
C MET A 262 -43.31 -18.86 -13.97
N LEU A 263 -42.10 -19.41 -13.85
CA LEU A 263 -40.93 -18.94 -14.60
C LEU A 263 -41.14 -19.07 -16.11
N GLN A 264 -41.64 -20.21 -16.59
CA GLN A 264 -41.94 -20.41 -18.01
C GLN A 264 -43.01 -19.45 -18.52
N ARG A 265 -44.06 -19.18 -17.73
CA ARG A 265 -45.10 -18.19 -18.04
C ARG A 265 -44.52 -16.77 -18.11
N LEU A 266 -43.71 -16.38 -17.12
CA LEU A 266 -43.06 -15.07 -17.08
C LEU A 266 -42.13 -14.86 -18.29
N THR A 267 -41.34 -15.88 -18.66
CA THR A 267 -40.51 -15.85 -19.87
C THR A 267 -41.35 -15.63 -21.13
N ALA A 268 -42.50 -16.31 -21.26
CA ALA A 268 -43.39 -16.11 -22.41
C ALA A 268 -44.02 -14.71 -22.43
N MET A 269 -44.36 -14.14 -21.27
CA MET A 269 -44.95 -12.80 -21.17
C MET A 269 -43.98 -11.68 -21.55
N ILE A 270 -42.66 -11.87 -21.34
CA ILE A 270 -41.65 -10.88 -21.72
C ILE A 270 -41.56 -10.68 -23.25
N ARG A 271 -41.99 -11.66 -24.04
CA ARG A 271 -42.05 -11.54 -25.52
C ARG A 271 -42.97 -10.41 -25.99
N GLY A 272 -43.93 -9.99 -25.17
CA GLY A 272 -44.85 -8.90 -25.49
C GLY A 272 -44.31 -7.50 -25.21
N ILE A 273 -43.06 -7.35 -24.76
CA ILE A 273 -42.42 -6.03 -24.58
C ILE A 273 -41.86 -5.58 -25.94
N GLY A 274 -42.38 -4.48 -26.48
CA GLY A 274 -42.01 -3.98 -27.80
C GLY A 274 -40.66 -3.26 -27.87
N ASP A 275 -40.18 -2.72 -26.75
CA ASP A 275 -38.87 -2.07 -26.68
C ASP A 275 -37.76 -3.12 -26.41
N PRO A 276 -36.76 -3.26 -27.31
CA PRO A 276 -35.75 -4.31 -27.18
C PRO A 276 -34.81 -4.11 -25.98
N LEU A 277 -34.51 -2.87 -25.58
CA LEU A 277 -33.61 -2.57 -24.46
C LEU A 277 -34.29 -2.92 -23.12
N VAL A 278 -35.52 -2.45 -22.92
CA VAL A 278 -36.35 -2.77 -21.75
C VAL A 278 -36.59 -4.28 -21.65
N ALA A 279 -36.86 -4.93 -22.78
CA ALA A 279 -37.11 -6.36 -22.80
C ALA A 279 -35.87 -7.18 -22.41
N VAL A 280 -34.66 -6.71 -22.72
CA VAL A 280 -33.41 -7.37 -22.33
C VAL A 280 -33.15 -7.23 -20.82
N TYR A 281 -33.34 -6.04 -20.24
CA TYR A 281 -33.19 -5.85 -18.79
C TYR A 281 -34.27 -6.58 -17.99
N ALA A 282 -35.49 -6.71 -18.53
CA ALA A 282 -36.54 -7.54 -17.93
C ALA A 282 -36.15 -9.02 -17.89
N ARG A 283 -35.55 -9.54 -18.98
CA ARG A 283 -34.99 -10.90 -19.01
C ARG A 283 -33.84 -11.07 -18.02
N ALA A 284 -32.94 -10.09 -17.92
CA ALA A 284 -31.83 -10.14 -16.97
C ALA A 284 -32.33 -10.18 -15.51
N TYR A 285 -33.35 -9.38 -15.18
CA TYR A 285 -33.98 -9.43 -13.86
C TYR A 285 -34.65 -10.79 -13.60
N LEU A 286 -35.35 -11.35 -14.58
CA LEU A 286 -35.96 -12.67 -14.44
C LEU A 286 -34.90 -13.76 -14.26
N CYS A 287 -33.77 -13.69 -14.97
CA CYS A 287 -32.65 -14.62 -14.79
C CYS A 287 -32.02 -14.49 -13.40
N ARG A 288 -31.88 -13.27 -12.87
CA ARG A 288 -31.41 -13.03 -11.48
C ARG A 288 -32.33 -13.71 -10.47
N VAL A 289 -33.64 -13.47 -10.57
CA VAL A 289 -34.63 -14.10 -9.68
C VAL A 289 -34.65 -15.63 -9.86
N GLY A 290 -34.54 -16.11 -11.11
CA GLY A 290 -34.44 -17.54 -11.43
C GLY A 290 -33.24 -18.21 -10.76
N MET A 291 -32.06 -17.58 -10.81
CA MET A 291 -30.86 -18.08 -10.13
C MET A 291 -30.97 -18.06 -8.60
N GLU A 292 -31.65 -17.07 -8.02
CA GLU A 292 -31.87 -16.99 -6.57
C GLU A 292 -32.89 -18.01 -6.04
N VAL A 293 -33.90 -18.37 -6.85
CA VAL A 293 -35.02 -19.21 -6.41
C VAL A 293 -34.88 -20.67 -6.86
N ALA A 294 -34.37 -20.92 -8.06
CA ALA A 294 -34.28 -22.25 -8.66
C ALA A 294 -33.10 -22.37 -9.65
N PRO A 295 -31.84 -22.40 -9.17
CA PRO A 295 -30.64 -22.44 -10.02
C PRO A 295 -30.51 -23.71 -10.88
N HIS A 296 -31.21 -24.80 -10.50
CA HIS A 296 -31.24 -26.06 -11.24
C HIS A 296 -32.16 -26.03 -12.48
N LEU A 297 -33.11 -25.09 -12.57
CA LEU A 297 -34.05 -24.99 -13.70
C LEU A 297 -33.44 -24.27 -14.92
N LYS A 298 -32.38 -24.86 -15.47
CA LYS A 298 -31.60 -24.31 -16.59
C LYS A 298 -32.42 -24.11 -17.86
N ASP A 299 -33.42 -24.94 -18.13
CA ASP A 299 -34.29 -24.82 -19.31
C ASP A 299 -34.99 -23.48 -19.41
N SER A 300 -35.41 -22.93 -18.25
CA SER A 300 -36.06 -21.61 -18.19
C SER A 300 -35.09 -20.48 -18.53
N LEU A 301 -33.83 -20.57 -18.06
CA LEU A 301 -32.77 -19.60 -18.36
C LEU A 301 -32.34 -19.70 -19.83
N ASN A 302 -32.18 -20.92 -20.35
CA ASN A 302 -31.87 -21.18 -21.75
C ASN A 302 -32.95 -20.60 -22.67
N LYS A 303 -34.22 -20.77 -22.31
CA LYS A 303 -35.35 -20.21 -23.06
C LYS A 303 -35.35 -18.68 -23.07
N ASN A 304 -35.02 -18.03 -21.95
CA ASN A 304 -34.87 -16.57 -21.92
C ASN A 304 -33.79 -16.08 -22.91
N PHE A 305 -32.66 -16.79 -22.98
CA PHE A 305 -31.60 -16.47 -23.94
C PHE A 305 -32.00 -16.76 -25.39
N PHE A 306 -32.63 -17.90 -25.68
CA PHE A 306 -33.09 -18.21 -27.03
C PHE A 306 -34.17 -17.25 -27.52
N ASP A 307 -35.09 -16.83 -26.65
CA ASP A 307 -36.09 -15.82 -26.96
C ASP A 307 -35.45 -14.44 -27.21
N LEU A 308 -34.37 -14.11 -26.49
CA LEU A 308 -33.57 -12.92 -26.77
C LEU A 308 -32.98 -12.98 -28.19
N LEU A 309 -32.32 -14.09 -28.53
CA LEU A 309 -31.74 -14.30 -29.87
C LEU A 309 -32.78 -14.20 -30.99
N ALA A 310 -33.98 -14.75 -30.78
CA ALA A 310 -35.07 -14.66 -31.73
C ALA A 310 -35.52 -13.20 -31.98
N SER A 311 -35.55 -12.37 -30.94
CA SER A 311 -35.87 -10.94 -31.04
C SER A 311 -34.69 -10.04 -31.39
N PHE A 312 -33.46 -10.56 -31.49
CA PHE A 312 -32.24 -9.74 -31.62
C PHE A 312 -32.21 -8.86 -32.89
N ARG A 313 -32.86 -9.30 -33.97
CA ARG A 313 -32.98 -8.50 -35.21
C ARG A 313 -33.69 -7.16 -34.98
N GLN A 314 -34.56 -7.07 -33.96
CA GLN A 314 -35.29 -5.84 -33.64
C GLN A 314 -34.37 -4.71 -33.15
N VAL A 315 -33.19 -5.05 -32.58
CA VAL A 315 -32.18 -4.05 -32.13
C VAL A 315 -31.69 -3.18 -33.28
N HIS A 316 -31.69 -3.71 -34.51
CA HIS A 316 -31.28 -3.00 -35.73
C HIS A 316 -32.47 -2.65 -36.63
N GLY A 317 -33.70 -2.70 -36.12
CA GLY A 317 -34.90 -2.37 -36.90
C GLY A 317 -34.99 -0.88 -37.26
N GLU A 318 -35.68 -0.57 -38.36
CA GLU A 318 -35.84 0.81 -38.88
C GLU A 318 -36.42 1.77 -37.85
N SER A 319 -37.36 1.30 -37.02
CA SER A 319 -37.95 2.12 -35.93
C SER A 319 -36.89 2.59 -34.93
N VAL A 320 -35.95 1.72 -34.56
CA VAL A 320 -34.89 2.04 -33.59
C VAL A 320 -33.86 2.96 -34.23
N GLN A 321 -33.47 2.69 -35.48
CA GLN A 321 -32.53 3.54 -36.21
C GLN A 321 -33.05 4.98 -36.39
N ASN A 322 -34.33 5.13 -36.75
CA ASN A 322 -34.97 6.44 -36.89
C ASN A 322 -34.99 7.20 -35.54
N GLN A 323 -35.18 6.50 -34.43
CA GLN A 323 -35.14 7.10 -33.09
C GLN A 323 -33.74 7.52 -32.67
N LEU A 324 -32.72 6.70 -32.95
CA LEU A 324 -31.32 7.02 -32.67
C LEU A 324 -30.87 8.27 -33.42
N VAL A 325 -31.30 8.43 -34.68
CA VAL A 325 -31.02 9.63 -35.48
C VAL A 325 -31.66 10.87 -34.85
N LEU A 326 -32.92 10.78 -34.41
CA LEU A 326 -33.61 11.89 -33.74
C LEU A 326 -32.92 12.33 -32.44
N GLN A 327 -32.31 11.39 -31.72
CA GLN A 327 -31.67 11.62 -30.43
C GLN A 327 -30.17 11.87 -30.52
N ARG A 328 -29.60 11.77 -31.73
CA ARG A 328 -28.16 11.91 -31.98
C ARG A 328 -27.31 10.91 -31.17
N VAL A 329 -27.82 9.71 -30.98
CA VAL A 329 -27.08 8.61 -30.32
C VAL A 329 -26.51 7.71 -31.40
N GLU A 330 -25.21 7.49 -31.36
CA GLU A 330 -24.56 6.56 -32.29
C GLU A 330 -24.89 5.10 -31.96
N ILE A 331 -25.04 4.28 -32.99
CA ILE A 331 -25.36 2.85 -32.86
C ILE A 331 -24.36 2.11 -31.95
N PRO A 332 -23.02 2.32 -32.03
CA PRO A 332 -22.07 1.67 -31.13
C PRO A 332 -22.35 1.95 -29.65
N ILE A 333 -22.63 3.20 -29.28
CA ILE A 333 -22.93 3.61 -27.91
C ILE A 333 -24.21 2.92 -27.44
N TYR A 334 -25.25 2.93 -28.27
CA TYR A 334 -26.51 2.25 -27.97
C TYR A 334 -26.33 0.75 -27.73
N LEU A 335 -25.52 0.06 -28.54
CA LEU A 335 -25.23 -1.37 -28.37
C LEU A 335 -24.49 -1.67 -27.06
N THR A 336 -23.63 -0.76 -26.57
CA THR A 336 -22.95 -0.97 -25.27
C THR A 336 -23.94 -1.04 -24.10
N LEU A 337 -25.10 -0.38 -24.18
CA LEU A 337 -26.14 -0.40 -23.14
C LEU A 337 -26.77 -1.78 -22.94
N TYR A 338 -26.71 -2.65 -23.95
CA TYR A 338 -27.19 -4.03 -23.86
C TYR A 338 -26.18 -4.96 -23.17
N SER A 339 -24.89 -4.63 -23.21
CA SER A 339 -23.81 -5.51 -22.75
C SER A 339 -24.02 -5.98 -21.31
N PRO A 340 -24.30 -5.12 -20.30
CA PRO A 340 -24.46 -5.58 -18.91
C PRO A 340 -25.55 -6.64 -18.72
N ALA A 341 -26.69 -6.45 -19.38
CA ALA A 341 -27.83 -7.34 -19.26
C ALA A 341 -27.61 -8.66 -20.00
N ILE A 342 -27.01 -8.63 -21.19
CA ILE A 342 -26.69 -9.86 -21.95
C ILE A 342 -25.57 -10.64 -21.24
N HIS A 343 -24.54 -9.97 -20.72
CA HIS A 343 -23.48 -10.59 -19.92
C HIS A 343 -24.07 -11.33 -18.71
N TRP A 344 -25.04 -10.71 -18.01
CA TRP A 344 -25.71 -11.33 -16.88
C TRP A 344 -26.53 -12.56 -17.27
N ILE A 345 -27.35 -12.46 -18.33
CA ILE A 345 -28.14 -13.58 -18.84
C ILE A 345 -27.21 -14.75 -19.20
N LEU A 346 -26.14 -14.48 -19.94
CA LEU A 346 -25.18 -15.50 -20.35
C LEU A 346 -24.42 -16.10 -19.16
N GLN A 347 -24.07 -15.33 -18.13
CA GLN A 347 -23.43 -15.87 -16.92
C GLN A 347 -24.36 -16.81 -16.17
N CYS A 348 -25.64 -16.44 -16.02
CA CYS A 348 -26.66 -17.30 -15.39
C CYS A 348 -26.80 -18.64 -16.13
N VAL A 349 -26.74 -18.57 -17.46
CA VAL A 349 -26.83 -19.72 -18.35
C VAL A 349 -25.56 -20.56 -18.30
N ALA A 350 -24.39 -19.95 -18.41
CA ALA A 350 -23.08 -20.62 -18.47
C ALA A 350 -22.63 -21.23 -17.14
N TYR A 351 -23.17 -20.76 -16.01
CA TYR A 351 -22.83 -21.30 -14.69
C TYR A 351 -23.08 -22.82 -14.61
N ARG A 352 -22.03 -23.61 -14.41
CA ARG A 352 -22.05 -25.09 -14.39
C ARG A 352 -22.66 -25.74 -15.64
N ALA A 353 -22.67 -25.05 -16.78
CA ALA A 353 -23.16 -25.61 -18.03
C ALA A 353 -22.17 -26.61 -18.65
N PRO A 354 -22.65 -27.70 -19.27
CA PRO A 354 -21.79 -28.60 -20.04
C PRO A 354 -21.26 -27.88 -21.28
N GLU A 355 -20.07 -28.27 -21.73
CA GLU A 355 -19.40 -27.63 -22.87
C GLU A 355 -20.25 -27.69 -24.16
N VAL A 356 -20.98 -28.78 -24.37
CA VAL A 356 -21.90 -28.96 -25.50
C VAL A 356 -22.94 -27.84 -25.59
N LEU A 357 -23.49 -27.41 -24.44
CA LEU A 357 -24.48 -26.34 -24.39
C LEU A 357 -23.85 -24.97 -24.70
N LEU A 358 -22.61 -24.75 -24.22
CA LEU A 358 -21.86 -23.51 -24.52
C LEU A 358 -21.53 -23.42 -26.01
N THR A 359 -21.11 -24.52 -26.64
CA THR A 359 -20.87 -24.59 -28.09
C THR A 359 -22.15 -24.32 -28.87
N GLU A 360 -23.28 -24.92 -28.47
CA GLU A 360 -24.57 -24.66 -29.13
C GLU A 360 -24.98 -23.17 -29.03
N MET A 361 -24.80 -22.55 -27.87
CA MET A 361 -25.10 -21.13 -27.68
C MET A 361 -24.21 -20.22 -28.53
N MET A 362 -22.92 -20.54 -28.59
CA MET A 362 -21.96 -19.84 -29.44
C MET A 362 -22.34 -19.96 -30.93
N ASP A 363 -22.69 -21.16 -31.40
CA ASP A 363 -23.11 -21.40 -32.79
C ASP A 363 -24.40 -20.66 -33.15
N ARG A 364 -25.35 -20.57 -32.21
CA ARG A 364 -26.58 -19.79 -32.39
C ARG A 364 -26.30 -18.29 -32.47
N CYS A 365 -25.36 -17.77 -31.67
CA CYS A 365 -24.91 -16.37 -31.78
C CYS A 365 -24.21 -16.10 -33.12
N LYS A 366 -23.37 -17.04 -33.59
CA LYS A 366 -22.61 -16.92 -34.85
C LYS A 366 -23.53 -16.77 -36.06
N LYS A 367 -24.66 -17.49 -36.10
CA LYS A 367 -25.61 -17.50 -37.23
C LYS A 367 -26.44 -16.22 -37.36
N LEU A 368 -26.38 -15.30 -36.40
CA LEU A 368 -27.11 -14.04 -36.45
C LEU A 368 -26.28 -12.95 -37.12
N GLY A 369 -26.93 -12.07 -37.90
CA GLY A 369 -26.29 -10.83 -38.39
C GLY A 369 -26.04 -9.84 -37.24
N ASN A 370 -25.03 -8.98 -37.37
CA ASN A 370 -24.60 -8.03 -36.34
C ASN A 370 -24.31 -8.71 -34.98
N ASN A 371 -23.71 -9.89 -35.01
CA ASN A 371 -23.43 -10.72 -33.85
C ASN A 371 -22.31 -10.19 -32.92
N ALA A 372 -21.61 -9.12 -33.31
CA ALA A 372 -20.47 -8.58 -32.55
C ALA A 372 -20.78 -8.35 -31.06
N LEU A 373 -21.92 -7.73 -30.73
CA LEU A 373 -22.36 -7.55 -29.34
C LEU A 373 -22.55 -8.89 -28.60
N LEU A 374 -23.11 -9.89 -29.28
CA LEU A 374 -23.34 -11.22 -28.70
C LEU A 374 -22.02 -11.95 -28.48
N LEU A 375 -21.09 -11.87 -29.44
CA LEU A 375 -19.74 -12.43 -29.31
C LEU A 375 -18.97 -11.78 -28.17
N ASN A 376 -19.05 -10.46 -28.02
CA ASN A 376 -18.50 -9.74 -26.86
C ASN A 376 -19.04 -10.33 -25.55
N SER A 377 -20.35 -10.53 -25.51
CA SER A 377 -21.05 -11.03 -24.32
C SER A 377 -20.69 -12.48 -23.99
N VAL A 378 -20.48 -13.31 -25.02
CA VAL A 378 -20.00 -14.69 -24.89
C VAL A 378 -18.60 -14.72 -24.28
N MET A 379 -17.66 -13.93 -24.81
CA MET A 379 -16.29 -13.87 -24.29
C MET A 379 -16.23 -13.36 -22.85
N TRP A 380 -17.15 -12.47 -22.46
CA TRP A 380 -17.22 -11.97 -21.08
C TRP A 380 -17.81 -12.99 -20.11
N ALA A 381 -18.87 -13.70 -20.51
CA ALA A 381 -19.67 -14.51 -19.60
C ALA A 381 -19.25 -15.99 -19.51
N PHE A 382 -18.59 -16.53 -20.54
CA PHE A 382 -18.15 -17.93 -20.54
C PHE A 382 -16.86 -18.11 -19.75
N ARG A 383 -16.55 -19.36 -19.39
CA ARG A 383 -15.28 -19.69 -18.73
C ARG A 383 -14.12 -19.30 -19.65
N ALA A 384 -13.10 -18.64 -19.09
CA ALA A 384 -11.92 -18.21 -19.84
C ALA A 384 -11.22 -19.37 -20.57
N GLU A 385 -11.17 -20.56 -19.95
CA GLU A 385 -10.63 -21.80 -20.52
C GLU A 385 -11.30 -22.18 -21.86
N PHE A 386 -12.63 -22.04 -21.92
CA PHE A 386 -13.41 -22.35 -23.12
C PHE A 386 -13.08 -21.40 -24.26
N VAL A 387 -12.87 -20.11 -23.94
CA VAL A 387 -12.52 -19.06 -24.91
C VAL A 387 -11.08 -19.22 -25.37
N ALA A 388 -10.14 -19.47 -24.45
CA ALA A 388 -8.72 -19.61 -24.74
C ALA A 388 -8.41 -20.81 -25.64
N THR A 389 -9.07 -21.95 -25.41
CA THR A 389 -8.91 -23.15 -26.25
C THR A 389 -9.39 -22.93 -27.70
N ARG A 390 -10.30 -21.98 -27.92
CA ARG A 390 -10.90 -21.67 -29.23
C ARG A 390 -10.56 -20.26 -29.70
N ALA A 391 -9.45 -19.69 -29.23
CA ALA A 391 -9.11 -18.29 -29.49
C ALA A 391 -8.97 -17.99 -30.99
N THR A 392 -8.47 -18.94 -31.77
CA THR A 392 -8.36 -18.86 -33.24
C THR A 392 -9.73 -18.79 -33.92
N ASP A 393 -10.70 -19.58 -33.46
CA ASP A 393 -12.09 -19.51 -33.93
C ASP A 393 -12.72 -18.14 -33.62
N PHE A 394 -12.50 -17.62 -32.41
CA PHE A 394 -12.98 -16.29 -32.01
C PHE A 394 -12.36 -15.18 -32.88
N ILE A 395 -11.07 -15.26 -33.20
CA ILE A 395 -10.42 -14.30 -34.11
C ILE A 395 -11.05 -14.36 -35.50
N GLY A 396 -11.32 -15.55 -36.03
CA GLY A 396 -12.03 -15.72 -37.30
C GLY A 396 -13.41 -15.04 -37.26
N MET A 397 -14.19 -15.34 -36.21
CA MET A 397 -15.52 -14.74 -36.02
C MET A 397 -15.47 -13.21 -35.89
N ILE A 398 -14.48 -12.65 -35.18
CA ILE A 398 -14.32 -11.19 -35.00
C ILE A 398 -13.98 -10.50 -36.32
N LYS A 399 -13.20 -11.15 -37.20
CA LYS A 399 -12.86 -10.61 -38.52
C LYS A 399 -14.08 -10.56 -39.45
N ASP A 400 -14.92 -11.58 -39.37
CA ASP A 400 -16.14 -11.70 -40.16
C ASP A 400 -17.25 -10.72 -39.72
N CYS A 401 -17.11 -10.06 -38.56
CA CYS A 401 -18.06 -9.04 -38.12
C CYS A 401 -17.96 -7.73 -38.93
N ASP A 402 -19.13 -7.14 -39.23
CA ASP A 402 -19.23 -5.83 -39.88
C ASP A 402 -18.73 -4.69 -38.97
N GLU A 403 -17.99 -3.73 -39.54
CA GLU A 403 -17.44 -2.56 -38.83
C GLU A 403 -18.49 -1.48 -38.52
N ALA A 404 -19.67 -1.54 -39.15
CA ALA A 404 -20.77 -0.60 -38.93
C ALA A 404 -21.52 -0.82 -37.59
N GLY A 405 -21.23 -1.94 -36.89
CA GLY A 405 -21.86 -2.31 -35.63
C GLY A 405 -20.99 -2.07 -34.41
N PHE A 406 -20.91 -3.06 -33.52
CA PHE A 406 -20.14 -2.98 -32.28
C PHE A 406 -18.61 -2.92 -32.57
N PRO A 407 -17.83 -2.04 -31.92
CA PRO A 407 -16.43 -1.83 -32.26
C PRO A 407 -15.55 -3.08 -32.10
N LYS A 408 -14.78 -3.42 -33.15
CA LYS A 408 -13.88 -4.59 -33.15
C LYS A 408 -12.82 -4.55 -32.05
N HIS A 409 -12.33 -3.36 -31.68
CA HIS A 409 -11.32 -3.23 -30.63
C HIS A 409 -11.83 -3.70 -29.25
N LEU A 410 -13.13 -3.54 -28.96
CA LEU A 410 -13.75 -4.05 -27.73
C LEU A 410 -13.84 -5.59 -27.74
N LEU A 411 -14.05 -6.20 -28.90
CA LEU A 411 -14.03 -7.66 -29.04
C LEU A 411 -12.64 -8.22 -28.77
N PHE A 412 -11.60 -7.61 -29.35
CA PHE A 412 -10.22 -8.00 -29.07
C PHE A 412 -9.81 -7.72 -27.62
N ALA A 413 -10.33 -6.66 -26.98
CA ALA A 413 -10.12 -6.41 -25.57
C ALA A 413 -10.73 -7.53 -24.69
N SER A 414 -11.97 -7.95 -24.98
CA SER A 414 -12.65 -9.05 -24.28
C SER A 414 -11.96 -10.40 -24.50
N LEU A 415 -11.47 -10.66 -25.71
CA LEU A 415 -10.65 -11.84 -26.00
C LEU A 415 -9.35 -11.80 -25.19
N GLY A 416 -8.60 -10.68 -25.25
CA GLY A 416 -7.35 -10.50 -24.51
C GLY A 416 -7.53 -10.71 -23.01
N ARG A 417 -8.62 -10.19 -22.42
CA ARG A 417 -8.93 -10.41 -20.99
C ARG A 417 -9.13 -11.89 -20.67
N SER A 418 -9.81 -12.63 -21.55
CA SER A 418 -10.00 -14.07 -21.38
C SER A 418 -8.66 -14.82 -21.43
N LEU A 419 -7.78 -14.40 -22.35
CA LEU A 419 -6.43 -14.96 -22.50
C LEU A 419 -5.49 -14.60 -21.34
N SER A 420 -5.69 -13.46 -20.68
CA SER A 420 -4.96 -13.13 -19.45
C SER A 420 -5.32 -14.05 -18.28
N VAL A 421 -6.52 -14.65 -18.28
CA VAL A 421 -6.99 -15.54 -17.22
C VAL A 421 -6.68 -17.01 -17.52
N ALA A 422 -6.77 -17.42 -18.79
CA ALA A 422 -6.51 -18.79 -19.21
C ALA A 422 -5.65 -18.84 -20.47
N ASP A 423 -4.68 -19.76 -20.49
CA ASP A 423 -3.69 -19.82 -21.55
C ASP A 423 -4.22 -20.59 -22.78
N PRO A 424 -4.06 -20.06 -24.00
CA PRO A 424 -4.34 -20.79 -25.23
C PRO A 424 -3.24 -21.81 -25.56
N PRO A 425 -3.50 -22.77 -26.46
CA PRO A 425 -2.52 -23.77 -26.91
C PRO A 425 -1.22 -23.14 -27.41
N GLU A 426 -0.06 -23.69 -27.02
CA GLU A 426 1.25 -23.07 -27.25
C GLU A 426 1.55 -22.81 -28.73
N SER A 427 1.15 -23.75 -29.60
CA SER A 427 1.32 -23.67 -31.06
C SER A 427 0.57 -22.50 -31.69
N GLU A 428 -0.50 -22.02 -31.06
CA GLU A 428 -1.38 -20.99 -31.60
C GLU A 428 -1.08 -19.58 -31.06
N ARG A 429 -0.33 -19.47 -29.95
CA ARG A 429 -0.07 -18.20 -29.23
C ARG A 429 0.45 -17.10 -30.16
N LEU A 430 1.48 -17.38 -30.96
CA LEU A 430 2.09 -16.38 -31.86
C LEU A 430 1.12 -15.95 -32.97
N SER A 431 0.35 -16.90 -33.52
CA SER A 431 -0.67 -16.60 -34.53
C SER A 431 -1.78 -15.72 -33.95
N ILE A 432 -2.24 -16.03 -32.73
CA ILE A 432 -3.24 -15.26 -32.00
C ILE A 432 -2.77 -13.80 -31.81
N LEU A 433 -1.55 -13.61 -31.30
CA LEU A 433 -0.99 -12.28 -31.10
C LEU A 433 -0.90 -11.50 -32.42
N ASN A 434 -0.34 -12.11 -33.48
CA ASN A 434 -0.18 -11.45 -34.76
C ASN A 434 -1.51 -11.04 -35.39
N GLU A 435 -2.53 -11.91 -35.34
CA GLU A 435 -3.84 -11.61 -35.92
C GLU A 435 -4.62 -10.57 -35.10
N ALA A 436 -4.50 -10.58 -33.78
CA ALA A 436 -5.07 -9.54 -32.94
C ALA A 436 -4.36 -8.19 -33.16
N TRP A 437 -3.03 -8.17 -33.14
CA TRP A 437 -2.24 -6.94 -33.24
C TRP A 437 -2.42 -6.23 -34.59
N LYS A 438 -2.62 -7.00 -35.69
CA LYS A 438 -2.98 -6.44 -37.01
C LYS A 438 -4.22 -5.54 -36.99
N VAL A 439 -5.16 -5.79 -36.09
CA VAL A 439 -6.38 -4.97 -35.93
C VAL A 439 -6.16 -3.88 -34.91
N ILE A 440 -5.50 -4.18 -33.79
CA ILE A 440 -5.25 -3.22 -32.69
C ILE A 440 -4.41 -2.03 -33.17
N THR A 441 -3.33 -2.25 -33.94
CA THR A 441 -2.50 -1.19 -34.54
C THR A 441 -3.27 -0.27 -35.49
N LYS A 442 -4.47 -0.63 -35.94
CA LYS A 442 -5.29 0.22 -36.84
C LYS A 442 -6.27 1.13 -36.09
N VAL A 443 -6.36 1.01 -34.77
CA VAL A 443 -7.27 1.83 -33.94
C VAL A 443 -6.77 3.28 -33.93
N ARG A 444 -7.61 4.21 -34.42
CA ARG A 444 -7.23 5.63 -34.58
C ARG A 444 -7.29 6.43 -33.28
N SER A 445 -8.22 6.09 -32.39
CA SER A 445 -8.42 6.79 -31.12
C SER A 445 -7.36 6.34 -30.11
N PRO A 446 -6.52 7.25 -29.58
CA PRO A 446 -5.47 6.90 -28.60
C PRO A 446 -6.04 6.25 -27.33
N ARG A 447 -7.21 6.72 -26.87
CA ARG A 447 -7.89 6.19 -25.67
C ARG A 447 -8.38 4.76 -25.88
N ASP A 448 -8.99 4.47 -27.02
CA ASP A 448 -9.50 3.12 -27.32
C ASP A 448 -8.35 2.15 -27.61
N TYR A 449 -7.29 2.65 -28.25
CA TYR A 449 -6.07 1.89 -28.50
C TYR A 449 -5.42 1.47 -27.18
N ILE A 450 -5.13 2.40 -26.26
CA ILE A 450 -4.40 2.07 -25.03
C ILE A 450 -5.19 1.13 -24.12
N ASN A 451 -6.52 1.30 -24.02
CA ASN A 451 -7.37 0.42 -23.23
C ASN A 451 -7.33 -1.04 -23.74
N CYS A 452 -7.14 -1.24 -25.05
CA CYS A 452 -6.98 -2.57 -25.63
C CYS A 452 -5.53 -3.06 -25.49
N ALA A 453 -4.54 -2.22 -25.81
CA ALA A 453 -3.12 -2.56 -25.73
C ALA A 453 -2.70 -2.95 -24.31
N GLU A 454 -3.20 -2.25 -23.28
CA GLU A 454 -2.92 -2.55 -21.86
C GLU A 454 -3.27 -4.00 -21.49
N ILE A 455 -4.37 -4.53 -22.03
CA ILE A 455 -4.83 -5.90 -21.77
C ILE A 455 -3.88 -6.89 -22.45
N TRP A 456 -3.57 -6.65 -23.73
CA TRP A 456 -2.73 -7.54 -24.53
C TRP A 456 -1.26 -7.55 -24.11
N VAL A 457 -0.74 -6.48 -23.52
CA VAL A 457 0.63 -6.45 -22.97
C VAL A 457 0.84 -7.58 -21.97
N GLU A 458 -0.16 -7.91 -21.14
CA GLU A 458 -0.04 -9.00 -20.17
C GLU A 458 0.19 -10.35 -20.86
N PHE A 459 -0.63 -10.64 -21.88
CA PHE A 459 -0.49 -11.84 -22.69
C PHE A 459 0.88 -11.90 -23.39
N THR A 460 1.35 -10.77 -23.92
CA THR A 460 2.67 -10.68 -24.55
C THR A 460 3.79 -10.95 -23.55
N CYS A 461 3.70 -10.38 -22.34
CA CYS A 461 4.74 -10.53 -21.32
C CYS A 461 4.79 -11.93 -20.72
N ARG A 462 3.65 -12.61 -20.62
CA ARG A 462 3.57 -13.96 -20.03
C ARG A 462 4.14 -15.05 -20.94
N HIS A 463 3.93 -14.94 -22.25
CA HIS A 463 4.20 -16.04 -23.19
C HIS A 463 5.36 -15.81 -24.17
N PHE A 464 5.83 -14.57 -24.32
CA PHE A 464 6.81 -14.23 -25.34
C PHE A 464 8.08 -13.62 -24.73
N THR A 465 9.07 -13.40 -25.60
CA THR A 465 10.38 -12.90 -25.19
C THR A 465 10.44 -11.38 -25.23
N LYS A 466 11.61 -10.83 -24.87
CA LYS A 466 11.86 -9.38 -24.96
C LYS A 466 11.62 -8.79 -26.36
N ARG A 467 11.68 -9.58 -27.44
CA ARG A 467 11.51 -9.10 -28.82
C ARG A 467 10.07 -8.65 -29.07
N GLU A 468 9.09 -9.49 -28.71
CA GLU A 468 7.68 -9.20 -28.91
C GLU A 468 7.23 -8.05 -28.00
N VAL A 469 7.67 -8.04 -26.74
CA VAL A 469 7.40 -6.93 -25.80
C VAL A 469 7.97 -5.61 -26.31
N ASN A 470 9.21 -5.60 -26.81
CA ASN A 470 9.82 -4.41 -27.39
C ASN A 470 9.06 -3.90 -28.64
N THR A 471 8.49 -4.80 -29.44
CA THR A 471 7.66 -4.44 -30.61
C THR A 471 6.34 -3.80 -30.18
N VAL A 472 5.67 -4.37 -29.17
CA VAL A 472 4.46 -3.81 -28.59
C VAL A 472 4.71 -2.45 -27.96
N LEU A 473 5.80 -2.29 -27.19
CA LEU A 473 6.21 -0.99 -26.64
C LEU A 473 6.48 0.05 -27.73
N ALA A 474 7.15 -0.34 -28.82
CA ALA A 474 7.37 0.54 -29.97
C ALA A 474 6.05 1.08 -30.54
N ASP A 475 5.05 0.21 -30.67
CA ASP A 475 3.76 0.57 -31.23
C ASP A 475 2.94 1.44 -30.26
N ILE A 476 3.01 1.18 -28.95
CA ILE A 476 2.39 2.04 -27.92
C ILE A 476 2.98 3.44 -27.95
N ILE A 477 4.31 3.57 -27.99
CA ILE A 477 4.98 4.87 -28.11
C ILE A 477 4.46 5.58 -29.37
N LYS A 478 4.45 4.91 -30.52
CA LYS A 478 4.00 5.50 -31.79
C LYS A 478 2.56 6.04 -31.76
N HIS A 479 1.63 5.36 -31.09
CA HIS A 479 0.21 5.75 -31.06
C HIS A 479 -0.12 6.79 -29.99
N ILE A 480 0.64 6.84 -28.90
CA ILE A 480 0.32 7.65 -27.72
C ILE A 480 1.19 8.93 -27.64
N THR A 481 2.35 8.94 -28.28
CA THR A 481 3.19 10.15 -28.37
C THR A 481 2.52 11.32 -29.13
N PRO A 482 1.80 11.11 -30.26
CA PRO A 482 1.11 12.19 -30.96
C PRO A 482 0.15 12.95 -30.05
N ASP A 483 0.09 14.27 -30.22
CA ASP A 483 -0.79 15.19 -29.46
C ASP A 483 -0.66 15.11 -27.93
N ARG A 484 0.44 14.51 -27.42
CA ARG A 484 0.65 14.25 -25.99
C ARG A 484 -0.47 13.44 -25.34
N ALA A 485 -1.06 12.50 -26.09
CA ALA A 485 -2.15 11.65 -25.61
C ALA A 485 -1.77 10.79 -24.38
N PHE A 486 -0.48 10.62 -24.07
CA PHE A 486 -0.01 9.98 -22.83
C PHE A 486 -0.48 10.68 -21.55
N GLU A 487 -0.76 11.99 -21.58
CA GLU A 487 -1.17 12.73 -20.38
C GLU A 487 -2.53 12.26 -19.84
N ASP A 488 -3.44 11.90 -20.75
CA ASP A 488 -4.76 11.35 -20.41
C ASP A 488 -4.70 9.84 -20.08
N ALA A 489 -3.61 9.17 -20.44
CA ALA A 489 -3.47 7.71 -20.39
C ALA A 489 -2.46 7.20 -19.33
N TYR A 490 -2.01 8.06 -18.41
CA TYR A 490 -1.04 7.67 -17.38
C TYR A 490 -1.44 6.43 -16.56
N PRO A 491 -2.70 6.25 -16.11
CA PRO A 491 -3.09 5.06 -15.35
C PRO A 491 -2.87 3.76 -16.14
N GLN A 492 -3.22 3.75 -17.42
CA GLN A 492 -3.03 2.60 -18.30
C GLN A 492 -1.55 2.34 -18.58
N LEU A 493 -0.76 3.39 -18.81
CA LEU A 493 0.69 3.26 -19.01
C LEU A 493 1.40 2.74 -17.75
N GLN A 494 0.98 3.17 -16.55
CA GLN A 494 1.45 2.62 -15.28
C GLN A 494 1.09 1.13 -15.14
N SER A 495 -0.13 0.74 -15.55
CA SER A 495 -0.55 -0.68 -15.59
C SER A 495 0.33 -1.50 -16.52
N VAL A 496 0.67 -0.98 -17.71
CA VAL A 496 1.62 -1.60 -18.66
C VAL A 496 2.98 -1.87 -18.00
N ILE A 497 3.56 -0.87 -17.29
CA ILE A 497 4.82 -1.09 -16.56
C ILE A 497 4.67 -2.16 -15.49
N LYS A 498 3.62 -2.09 -14.66
CA LYS A 498 3.40 -3.07 -13.58
C LYS A 498 3.30 -4.50 -14.14
N LYS A 499 2.61 -4.67 -15.28
CA LYS A 499 2.49 -5.97 -15.97
C LYS A 499 3.85 -6.45 -16.48
N ILE A 500 4.64 -5.59 -17.12
CA ILE A 500 6.00 -5.94 -17.58
C ILE A 500 6.86 -6.39 -16.40
N LEU A 501 6.89 -5.61 -15.31
CA LEU A 501 7.67 -5.90 -14.11
C LEU A 501 7.20 -7.16 -13.35
N THR A 502 5.95 -7.59 -13.56
CA THR A 502 5.42 -8.83 -12.95
C THR A 502 6.03 -10.09 -13.58
N TYR A 503 6.42 -10.04 -14.86
CA TYR A 503 6.95 -11.21 -15.58
C TYR A 503 8.45 -11.09 -15.93
N PHE A 504 8.97 -9.87 -16.11
CA PHE A 504 10.38 -9.62 -16.40
C PHE A 504 11.14 -9.20 -15.14
N HIS A 505 11.85 -10.15 -14.54
CA HIS A 505 12.66 -9.92 -13.33
C HIS A 505 14.17 -9.78 -13.62
N ASP A 506 14.63 -10.16 -14.82
CA ASP A 506 16.01 -9.93 -15.25
C ASP A 506 16.13 -8.51 -15.80
N PHE A 507 16.75 -7.62 -15.01
CA PHE A 507 16.94 -6.22 -15.36
C PHE A 507 17.97 -6.00 -16.47
N SER A 508 18.90 -6.94 -16.70
CA SER A 508 19.80 -6.87 -17.86
C SER A 508 19.00 -7.02 -19.15
N VAL A 509 18.07 -7.99 -19.17
CA VAL A 509 17.16 -8.20 -20.30
C VAL A 509 16.19 -7.02 -20.45
N LEU A 510 15.62 -6.52 -19.35
CA LEU A 510 14.68 -5.40 -19.37
C LEU A 510 15.31 -4.11 -19.92
N PHE A 511 16.48 -3.71 -19.42
CA PHE A 511 17.16 -2.50 -19.88
C PHE A 511 17.83 -2.67 -21.25
N SER A 512 18.06 -3.91 -21.71
CA SER A 512 18.49 -4.16 -23.09
C SER A 512 17.39 -3.91 -24.14
N MET A 513 16.13 -3.73 -23.73
CA MET A 513 15.04 -3.41 -24.65
C MET A 513 15.14 -1.95 -25.10
N GLU A 514 15.40 -1.75 -26.39
CA GLU A 514 15.57 -0.42 -26.99
C GLU A 514 14.41 0.55 -26.74
N LYS A 515 13.19 0.03 -26.58
CA LYS A 515 11.97 0.84 -26.39
C LYS A 515 11.55 0.97 -24.93
N PHE A 516 12.21 0.29 -23.98
CA PHE A 516 11.82 0.38 -22.57
C PHE A 516 12.15 1.74 -21.96
N LEU A 517 13.39 2.24 -22.11
CA LEU A 517 13.75 3.58 -21.62
C LEU A 517 12.96 4.71 -22.33
N PRO A 518 12.82 4.72 -23.67
CA PRO A 518 11.94 5.69 -24.34
C PRO A 518 10.49 5.65 -23.88
N PHE A 519 9.98 4.47 -23.50
CA PHE A 519 8.64 4.35 -22.92
C PHE A 519 8.58 4.99 -21.51
N LEU A 520 9.62 4.81 -20.68
CA LEU A 520 9.71 5.49 -19.39
C LEU A 520 9.81 7.02 -19.53
N ASP A 521 10.45 7.52 -20.59
CA ASP A 521 10.56 8.95 -20.87
C ASP A 521 9.21 9.60 -21.23
N MET A 522 8.16 8.81 -21.52
CA MET A 522 6.80 9.31 -21.72
C MET A 522 6.14 9.83 -20.43
N PHE A 523 6.62 9.39 -19.25
CA PHE A 523 6.11 9.87 -17.96
C PHE A 523 6.66 11.26 -17.63
N GLN A 524 6.02 12.30 -18.17
CA GLN A 524 6.47 13.69 -18.00
C GLN A 524 5.97 14.34 -16.71
N LYS A 525 4.88 13.84 -16.12
CA LYS A 525 4.36 14.33 -14.84
C LYS A 525 5.19 13.76 -13.68
N ASP A 526 5.87 14.63 -12.94
CA ASP A 526 6.81 14.25 -11.87
C ASP A 526 6.23 13.24 -10.88
N SER A 527 5.02 13.47 -10.37
CA SER A 527 4.39 12.56 -9.40
C SER A 527 4.22 11.14 -9.95
N VAL A 528 3.79 11.02 -11.21
CA VAL A 528 3.55 9.74 -11.89
C VAL A 528 4.88 9.05 -12.20
N ARG A 529 5.87 9.82 -12.66
CA ARG A 529 7.22 9.32 -12.95
C ARG A 529 7.88 8.72 -11.72
N VAL A 530 7.74 9.37 -10.56
CA VAL A 530 8.28 8.90 -9.28
C VAL A 530 7.61 7.60 -8.85
N GLU A 531 6.29 7.47 -8.98
CA GLU A 531 5.57 6.22 -8.68
C GLU A 531 6.01 5.04 -9.55
N VAL A 532 6.25 5.29 -10.84
CA VAL A 532 6.80 4.29 -11.76
C VAL A 532 8.22 3.89 -11.33
N CYS A 533 9.07 4.86 -11.00
CA CYS A 533 10.43 4.61 -10.52
C CYS A 533 10.44 3.79 -9.21
N LYS A 534 9.52 4.08 -8.28
CA LYS A 534 9.32 3.29 -7.06
C LYS A 534 8.96 1.84 -7.40
N SER A 535 8.01 1.64 -8.30
CA SER A 535 7.57 0.31 -8.74
C SER A 535 8.73 -0.51 -9.35
N ILE A 536 9.57 0.13 -10.17
CA ILE A 536 10.77 -0.49 -10.75
C ILE A 536 11.74 -0.92 -9.64
N MET A 537 12.01 -0.03 -8.68
CA MET A 537 12.94 -0.31 -7.57
C MET A 537 12.44 -1.37 -6.60
N GLU A 538 11.15 -1.38 -6.28
CA GLU A 538 10.54 -2.40 -5.43
C GLU A 538 10.72 -3.81 -6.03
N VAL A 539 10.49 -3.95 -7.33
CA VAL A 539 10.69 -5.21 -8.04
C VAL A 539 12.17 -5.58 -8.15
N PHE A 540 13.05 -4.60 -8.41
CA PHE A 540 14.50 -4.82 -8.43
C PHE A 540 15.00 -5.39 -7.10
N ILE A 541 14.69 -4.73 -5.98
CA ILE A 541 15.14 -5.15 -4.65
C ILE A 541 14.57 -6.52 -4.26
N LYS A 542 13.32 -6.81 -4.68
CA LYS A 542 12.66 -8.07 -4.36
C LYS A 542 13.25 -9.28 -5.10
N HIS A 543 13.62 -9.11 -6.37
CA HIS A 543 13.99 -10.22 -7.24
C HIS A 543 15.50 -10.32 -7.52
N GLN A 544 16.25 -9.23 -7.41
CA GLN A 544 17.71 -9.27 -7.59
C GLN A 544 18.35 -9.90 -6.35
N GLN A 545 18.97 -11.07 -6.51
CA GLN A 545 19.65 -11.78 -5.41
C GLN A 545 21.16 -11.52 -5.39
N GLU A 546 21.79 -11.45 -6.56
CA GLU A 546 23.24 -11.24 -6.67
C GLU A 546 23.57 -9.77 -6.96
N PRO A 547 24.66 -9.24 -6.37
CA PRO A 547 25.10 -7.89 -6.69
C PRO A 547 25.54 -7.79 -8.15
N THR A 548 25.24 -6.66 -8.78
CA THR A 548 25.52 -6.39 -10.19
C THR A 548 26.68 -5.43 -10.39
N ARG A 549 27.40 -5.64 -11.50
CA ARG A 549 28.48 -4.80 -12.03
C ARG A 549 28.22 -4.35 -13.46
N ASP A 550 27.05 -4.67 -14.01
CA ASP A 550 26.68 -4.33 -15.38
C ASP A 550 26.47 -2.81 -15.51
N PRO A 551 27.30 -2.08 -16.28
CA PRO A 551 27.18 -0.64 -16.42
C PRO A 551 25.81 -0.19 -16.95
N VAL A 552 25.12 -1.02 -17.74
CA VAL A 552 23.78 -0.69 -18.27
C VAL A 552 22.77 -0.63 -17.13
N ILE A 553 22.77 -1.64 -16.26
CA ILE A 553 21.89 -1.71 -15.09
C ILE A 553 22.24 -0.58 -14.12
N LEU A 554 23.53 -0.40 -13.83
CA LEU A 554 23.99 0.62 -12.88
C LEU A 554 23.60 2.03 -13.31
N ASN A 555 23.83 2.40 -14.57
CA ASN A 555 23.49 3.74 -15.07
C ASN A 555 21.98 3.95 -15.15
N ALA A 556 21.22 2.94 -15.61
CA ALA A 556 19.77 3.04 -15.70
C ALA A 556 19.12 3.18 -14.30
N LEU A 557 19.51 2.33 -13.35
CA LEU A 557 19.00 2.40 -11.98
C LEU A 557 19.48 3.65 -11.24
N LEU A 558 20.71 4.12 -11.49
CA LEU A 558 21.15 5.40 -10.95
C LEU A 558 20.26 6.55 -11.44
N HIS A 559 19.84 6.55 -12.72
CA HIS A 559 18.90 7.53 -13.23
C HIS A 559 17.50 7.42 -12.59
N VAL A 560 17.01 6.19 -12.38
CA VAL A 560 15.74 5.92 -11.68
C VAL A 560 15.81 6.40 -10.22
N CYS A 561 16.88 6.08 -9.50
CA CYS A 561 17.15 6.55 -8.14
C CYS A 561 17.26 8.06 -8.06
N LYS A 562 17.95 8.70 -9.00
CA LYS A 562 18.07 10.15 -9.09
C LYS A 562 16.72 10.81 -9.29
N THR A 563 15.89 10.28 -10.18
CA THR A 563 14.52 10.78 -10.41
C THR A 563 13.68 10.76 -9.13
N MET A 564 13.79 9.69 -8.33
CA MET A 564 13.12 9.64 -7.04
C MET A 564 13.71 10.61 -6.03
N HIS A 565 15.03 10.75 -5.96
CA HIS A 565 15.69 11.71 -5.08
C HIS A 565 15.28 13.16 -5.40
N ASP A 566 15.27 13.54 -6.68
CA ASP A 566 14.97 14.89 -7.14
C ASP A 566 13.51 15.31 -6.84
N SER A 567 12.63 14.33 -6.52
CA SER A 567 11.27 14.60 -6.05
C SER A 567 11.18 15.06 -4.59
N VAL A 568 12.25 14.90 -3.80
CA VAL A 568 12.30 15.27 -2.39
C VAL A 568 12.48 16.78 -2.26
N ASN A 569 11.52 17.44 -1.61
CA ASN A 569 11.52 18.86 -1.36
C ASN A 569 11.27 19.16 0.14
N ALA A 570 11.23 20.45 0.50
CA ALA A 570 11.06 20.90 1.89
C ALA A 570 9.71 20.49 2.51
N LEU A 571 8.70 20.17 1.68
CA LEU A 571 7.36 19.77 2.10
C LEU A 571 7.19 18.24 2.15
N THR A 572 8.17 17.47 1.66
CA THR A 572 8.12 16.00 1.68
C THR A 572 8.15 15.50 3.12
N LEU A 573 7.21 14.60 3.44
CA LEU A 573 7.08 14.01 4.76
C LEU A 573 8.30 13.14 5.09
N ASP A 574 8.68 13.08 6.37
CA ASP A 574 9.84 12.29 6.80
C ASP A 574 9.66 10.79 6.53
N ASP A 575 8.42 10.29 6.55
CA ASP A 575 8.11 8.90 6.21
C ASP A 575 8.33 8.62 4.71
N GLU A 576 7.99 9.56 3.83
CA GLU A 576 8.26 9.44 2.40
C GLU A 576 9.76 9.49 2.11
N LYS A 577 10.50 10.41 2.77
CA LYS A 577 11.97 10.46 2.68
C LYS A 577 12.58 9.13 3.11
N ARG A 578 12.06 8.52 4.18
CA ARG A 578 12.52 7.21 4.67
C ARG A 578 12.24 6.11 3.66
N ALA A 579 11.03 6.05 3.09
CA ALA A 579 10.66 5.07 2.08
C ALA A 579 11.57 5.17 0.83
N LEU A 580 11.80 6.39 0.33
CA LEU A 580 12.70 6.62 -0.80
C LEU A 580 14.15 6.24 -0.48
N SER A 581 14.62 6.58 0.72
CA SER A 581 15.96 6.21 1.17
C SER A 581 16.16 4.70 1.27
N LEU A 582 15.14 3.95 1.68
CA LEU A 582 15.20 2.48 1.73
C LEU A 582 15.35 1.87 0.33
N LEU A 583 14.61 2.39 -0.65
CA LEU A 583 14.74 1.94 -2.04
C LEU A 583 16.13 2.25 -2.62
N ILE A 584 16.64 3.46 -2.38
CA ILE A 584 17.97 3.87 -2.86
C ILE A 584 19.08 3.07 -2.15
N ASN A 585 18.96 2.82 -0.84
CA ASN A 585 19.91 1.97 -0.11
C ASN A 585 19.86 0.52 -0.61
N GLY A 586 18.67 0.01 -0.94
CA GLY A 586 18.50 -1.28 -1.59
C GLY A 586 19.27 -1.36 -2.91
N PHE A 587 19.23 -0.33 -3.75
CA PHE A 587 20.08 -0.26 -4.95
C PHE A 587 21.58 -0.27 -4.61
N ILE A 588 22.03 0.61 -3.71
CA ILE A 588 23.45 0.75 -3.34
C ILE A 588 24.03 -0.58 -2.81
N CYS A 589 23.27 -1.31 -2.00
CA CYS A 589 23.66 -2.63 -1.50
C CYS A 589 23.90 -3.66 -2.62
N MET A 590 23.21 -3.53 -3.74
CA MET A 590 23.31 -4.44 -4.88
C MET A 590 24.44 -4.05 -5.85
N VAL A 591 25.16 -2.95 -5.63
CA VAL A 591 26.29 -2.56 -6.48
C VAL A 591 27.58 -3.14 -5.91
N SER A 592 28.23 -4.04 -6.66
CA SER A 592 29.54 -4.58 -6.29
C SER A 592 30.48 -4.67 -7.48
N PHE A 593 31.65 -4.02 -7.34
CA PHE A 593 32.77 -4.16 -8.28
C PHE A 593 33.77 -5.25 -7.84
N GLY A 594 33.42 -6.10 -6.89
CA GLY A 594 34.28 -7.18 -6.40
C GLY A 594 35.58 -6.66 -5.78
N ARG A 595 36.73 -6.99 -6.39
CA ARG A 595 38.05 -6.59 -5.89
C ARG A 595 38.52 -5.22 -6.40
N ASP A 596 37.78 -4.58 -7.30
CA ASP A 596 38.10 -3.24 -7.79
C ASP A 596 37.60 -2.16 -6.81
N PHE A 597 38.31 -2.07 -5.68
CA PHE A 597 37.98 -1.17 -4.57
C PHE A 597 37.97 0.31 -5.00
N GLU A 598 38.83 0.72 -5.94
CA GLU A 598 38.87 2.10 -6.45
C GLU A 598 37.59 2.46 -7.20
N GLN A 599 37.05 1.55 -8.01
CA GLN A 599 35.80 1.77 -8.75
C GLN A 599 34.61 1.81 -7.79
N GLN A 600 34.59 0.94 -6.77
CA GLN A 600 33.57 1.00 -5.73
C GLN A 600 33.59 2.32 -4.96
N LEU A 601 34.78 2.82 -4.58
CA LEU A 601 34.91 4.12 -3.92
C LEU A 601 34.47 5.26 -4.84
N SER A 602 34.82 5.22 -6.13
CA SER A 602 34.37 6.19 -7.12
C SER A 602 32.83 6.23 -7.23
N PHE A 603 32.19 5.06 -7.22
CA PHE A 603 30.73 4.97 -7.19
C PHE A 603 30.14 5.59 -5.91
N CYS A 604 30.72 5.34 -4.74
CA CYS A 604 30.28 5.97 -3.50
C CYS A 604 30.41 7.50 -3.54
N VAL A 605 31.47 8.03 -4.16
CA VAL A 605 31.67 9.48 -4.36
C VAL A 605 30.58 10.06 -5.26
N GLU A 606 30.26 9.39 -6.37
CA GLU A 606 29.18 9.79 -7.28
C GLU A 606 27.80 9.72 -6.60
N ALA A 607 27.53 8.64 -5.86
CA ALA A 607 26.29 8.46 -5.10
C ALA A 607 26.13 9.54 -4.03
N ARG A 608 27.19 9.92 -3.32
CA ARG A 608 27.16 11.04 -2.36
C ARG A 608 26.81 12.37 -3.01
N ALA A 609 27.41 12.65 -4.18
CA ALA A 609 27.12 13.88 -4.91
C ALA A 609 25.68 13.92 -5.43
N THR A 610 25.14 12.76 -5.81
CA THR A 610 23.78 12.63 -6.36
C THR A 610 22.70 12.67 -5.28
N PHE A 611 22.91 12.01 -4.13
CA PHE A 611 21.89 11.80 -3.09
C PHE A 611 22.09 12.68 -1.84
N CYS A 612 22.57 13.90 -2.02
CA CYS A 612 23.02 14.78 -0.93
C CYS A 612 21.90 15.21 0.05
N ASN A 613 20.63 15.15 -0.35
CA ASN A 613 19.50 15.59 0.49
C ASN A 613 18.94 14.47 1.39
N LEU A 614 19.39 13.22 1.22
CA LEU A 614 18.89 12.06 1.96
C LEU A 614 19.93 11.55 2.96
N GLU A 615 19.83 12.02 4.20
CA GLU A 615 20.74 11.60 5.28
C GLU A 615 20.84 10.08 5.47
N PRO A 616 19.75 9.29 5.43
CA PRO A 616 19.86 7.84 5.60
C PRO A 616 20.69 7.17 4.50
N VAL A 617 20.73 7.76 3.30
CA VAL A 617 21.59 7.30 2.20
C VAL A 617 23.04 7.67 2.46
N ILE A 618 23.31 8.90 2.91
CA ILE A 618 24.67 9.34 3.26
C ILE A 618 25.27 8.48 4.39
N ILE A 619 24.49 8.19 5.43
CA ILE A 619 24.89 7.32 6.54
C ILE A 619 25.25 5.93 6.01
N HIS A 620 24.42 5.36 5.14
CA HIS A 620 24.66 4.06 4.52
C HIS A 620 25.93 4.05 3.64
N LEU A 621 26.19 5.12 2.89
CA LEU A 621 27.43 5.27 2.12
C LEU A 621 28.68 5.29 3.01
N ILE A 622 28.63 5.97 4.17
CA ILE A 622 29.75 5.96 5.13
C ILE A 622 30.00 4.54 5.66
N HIS A 623 28.94 3.81 6.01
CA HIS A 623 29.07 2.41 6.42
C HIS A 623 29.66 1.52 5.32
N THR A 624 29.23 1.73 4.07
CA THR A 624 29.76 1.01 2.91
C THR A 624 31.26 1.27 2.74
N VAL A 625 31.69 2.53 2.84
CA VAL A 625 33.13 2.89 2.74
C VAL A 625 33.94 2.34 3.92
N ASN A 626 33.39 2.33 5.13
CA ASN A 626 34.01 1.71 6.30
C ASN A 626 34.16 0.19 6.13
N GLN A 627 33.16 -0.48 5.55
CA GLN A 627 33.25 -1.89 5.21
C GLN A 627 34.34 -2.16 4.16
N LEU A 628 34.43 -1.34 3.10
CA LEU A 628 35.50 -1.46 2.11
C LEU A 628 36.89 -1.32 2.72
N ALA A 629 37.06 -0.38 3.66
CA ALA A 629 38.32 -0.26 4.40
C ALA A 629 38.64 -1.55 5.17
N MET A 630 37.65 -2.16 5.83
CA MET A 630 37.81 -3.40 6.60
C MET A 630 38.10 -4.64 5.73
N GLU A 631 37.59 -4.69 4.51
CA GLU A 631 37.88 -5.78 3.56
C GLU A 631 39.35 -5.76 3.09
N THR A 632 40.02 -4.60 3.16
CA THR A 632 41.40 -4.41 2.69
C THR A 632 42.50 -4.63 3.76
N ARG A 633 42.18 -5.31 4.87
CA ARG A 633 43.03 -5.51 6.07
C ARG A 633 44.45 -6.07 5.85
N HIS A 634 44.73 -6.70 4.70
CA HIS A 634 46.08 -7.12 4.34
C HIS A 634 46.79 -6.04 3.52
N HIS A 635 47.42 -5.09 4.22
CA HIS A 635 47.92 -3.89 3.58
C HIS A 635 49.23 -4.09 2.79
N SER A 636 49.13 -3.88 1.48
CA SER A 636 50.23 -3.39 0.62
C SER A 636 50.35 -1.84 0.70
N ARG A 637 51.42 -1.27 0.14
CA ARG A 637 51.61 0.20 0.09
C ARG A 637 50.45 0.93 -0.62
N LYS A 638 49.85 0.30 -1.64
CA LYS A 638 48.70 0.85 -2.38
C LYS A 638 47.40 0.79 -1.58
N THR A 639 47.11 -0.34 -0.94
CA THR A 639 45.91 -0.49 -0.10
C THR A 639 45.95 0.42 1.13
N ALA A 640 47.14 0.72 1.68
CA ALA A 640 47.26 1.71 2.76
C ALA A 640 46.89 3.14 2.31
N ALA A 641 47.23 3.51 1.07
CA ALA A 641 46.80 4.79 0.51
C ALA A 641 45.28 4.82 0.24
N PHE A 642 44.73 3.70 -0.22
CA PHE A 642 43.29 3.53 -0.42
C PHE A 642 42.50 3.67 0.90
N VAL A 643 42.91 2.99 1.98
CA VAL A 643 42.24 3.12 3.29
C VAL A 643 42.28 4.56 3.79
N ARG A 644 43.38 5.30 3.58
CA ARG A 644 43.44 6.74 3.91
C ARG A 644 42.46 7.56 3.08
N ALA A 645 42.23 7.20 1.82
CA ALA A 645 41.20 7.83 0.98
C ALA A 645 39.78 7.52 1.50
N CYS A 646 39.51 6.28 1.94
CA CYS A 646 38.24 5.92 2.60
C CYS A 646 38.01 6.71 3.89
N ALA A 647 39.04 6.85 4.73
CA ALA A 647 38.98 7.66 5.94
C ALA A 647 38.75 9.15 5.61
N ALA A 648 39.44 9.69 4.59
CA ALA A 648 39.22 11.06 4.14
C ALA A 648 37.78 11.28 3.66
N TYR A 649 37.22 10.32 2.90
CA TYR A 649 35.82 10.33 2.48
C TYR A 649 34.87 10.40 3.67
N GLY A 650 35.06 9.56 4.70
CA GLY A 650 34.26 9.62 5.93
C GLY A 650 34.37 10.98 6.61
N PHE A 651 35.59 11.50 6.77
CA PHE A 651 35.85 12.76 7.48
C PHE A 651 35.21 13.99 6.82
N ILE A 652 35.13 14.05 5.49
CA ILE A 652 34.47 15.15 4.77
C ILE A 652 32.94 14.97 4.65
N THR A 653 32.43 13.76 4.88
CA THR A 653 31.02 13.43 4.69
C THR A 653 30.24 13.49 6.01
N ILE A 654 30.82 13.07 7.14
CA ILE A 654 30.14 13.12 8.44
C ILE A 654 29.65 14.54 8.82
N PRO A 655 30.42 15.64 8.60
CA PRO A 655 29.94 16.99 8.91
C PRO A 655 28.67 17.42 8.17
N SER A 656 28.31 16.80 7.04
CA SER A 656 27.13 17.19 6.26
C SER A 656 25.80 16.67 6.84
N LEU A 657 25.85 15.82 7.88
CA LEU A 657 24.66 15.32 8.57
C LEU A 657 24.13 16.34 9.59
N THR A 658 22.81 16.50 9.68
CA THR A 658 22.18 17.37 10.69
C THR A 658 22.14 16.72 12.07
N SER A 659 21.93 15.40 12.14
CA SER A 659 21.82 14.68 13.41
C SER A 659 23.16 14.58 14.14
N ILE A 660 23.27 15.21 15.31
CA ILE A 660 24.48 15.20 16.16
C ILE A 660 24.86 13.79 16.60
N PHE A 661 23.88 12.98 17.02
CA PHE A 661 24.12 11.60 17.44
C PHE A 661 24.62 10.72 16.29
N SER A 662 24.09 10.93 15.09
CA SER A 662 24.58 10.22 13.90
C SER A 662 26.04 10.60 13.62
N ARG A 663 26.39 11.88 13.72
CA ARG A 663 27.78 12.36 13.58
C ARG A 663 28.72 11.75 14.63
N LEU A 664 28.34 11.79 15.92
CA LEU A 664 29.12 11.21 17.02
C LEU A 664 29.40 9.72 16.79
N ASN A 665 28.35 8.93 16.54
CA ASN A 665 28.48 7.49 16.32
C ASN A 665 29.32 7.16 15.08
N LEU A 666 29.16 7.91 13.98
CA LEU A 666 29.92 7.69 12.76
C LEU A 666 31.38 8.11 12.90
N TYR A 667 31.70 9.17 13.64
CA TYR A 667 33.08 9.53 13.95
C TYR A 667 33.77 8.45 14.78
N LEU A 668 33.10 7.94 15.82
CA LEU A 668 33.63 6.85 16.64
C LEU A 668 33.86 5.58 15.81
N LEU A 669 32.86 5.15 15.03
CA LEU A 669 32.97 3.96 14.19
C LEU A 669 34.06 4.10 13.12
N SER A 670 34.13 5.25 12.44
CA SER A 670 35.16 5.48 11.41
C SER A 670 36.56 5.58 12.04
N GLY A 671 36.67 6.11 13.26
CA GLY A 671 37.89 6.09 14.06
C GLY A 671 38.33 4.66 14.42
N GLN A 672 37.41 3.82 14.89
CA GLN A 672 37.66 2.40 15.17
C GLN A 672 38.13 1.63 13.92
N VAL A 673 37.51 1.87 12.77
CA VAL A 673 37.91 1.28 11.49
C VAL A 673 39.28 1.78 11.05
N ALA A 674 39.60 3.06 11.27
CA ALA A 674 40.93 3.60 10.99
C ALA A 674 42.02 2.97 11.89
N LEU A 675 41.74 2.77 13.18
CA LEU A 675 42.65 2.06 14.10
C LEU A 675 42.88 0.61 13.65
N ALA A 676 41.81 -0.09 13.31
CA ALA A 676 41.87 -1.48 12.83
C ALA A 676 42.70 -1.66 11.54
N ASN A 677 42.92 -0.57 10.78
CA ASN A 677 43.73 -0.54 9.55
C ASN A 677 45.03 0.27 9.70
N GLN A 678 45.55 0.45 10.92
CA GLN A 678 46.84 1.11 11.22
C GLN A 678 46.95 2.57 10.75
N CYS A 679 45.83 3.26 10.59
CA CYS A 679 45.78 4.67 10.19
C CYS A 679 45.62 5.58 11.42
N LEU A 680 46.65 5.60 12.28
CA LEU A 680 46.63 6.27 13.59
C LEU A 680 46.33 7.78 13.50
N SER A 681 46.94 8.49 12.54
CA SER A 681 46.70 9.93 12.36
C SER A 681 45.25 10.25 11.99
N GLN A 682 44.61 9.40 11.18
CA GLN A 682 43.22 9.57 10.77
C GLN A 682 42.27 9.19 11.92
N ALA A 683 42.59 8.13 12.66
CA ALA A 683 41.85 7.73 13.85
C ALA A 683 41.85 8.85 14.91
N ASP A 684 43.00 9.42 15.21
CA ASP A 684 43.14 10.53 16.15
C ASP A 684 42.32 11.76 15.70
N ALA A 685 42.34 12.10 14.41
CA ALA A 685 41.50 13.17 13.86
C ALA A 685 40.00 12.91 14.06
N PHE A 686 39.53 11.69 13.81
CA PHE A 686 38.12 11.31 14.03
C PHE A 686 37.72 11.38 15.50
N LEU A 687 38.56 10.87 16.40
CA LEU A 687 38.30 10.88 17.85
C LEU A 687 38.29 12.31 18.40
N LYS A 688 39.23 13.16 17.95
CA LYS A 688 39.24 14.60 18.29
C LYS A 688 37.99 15.31 17.79
N ALA A 689 37.55 15.03 16.57
CA ALA A 689 36.32 15.60 16.02
C ALA A 689 35.09 15.17 16.85
N ALA A 690 35.01 13.89 17.24
CA ALA A 690 33.94 13.39 18.11
C ALA A 690 33.93 14.09 19.48
N VAL A 691 35.10 14.26 20.11
CA VAL A 691 35.22 14.95 21.40
C VAL A 691 34.80 16.42 21.28
N SER A 692 35.23 17.11 20.22
CA SER A 692 34.87 18.52 20.00
C SER A 692 33.37 18.74 19.75
N LEU A 693 32.65 17.70 19.33
CA LEU A 693 31.22 17.76 19.03
C LEU A 693 30.32 17.53 20.26
N LEU A 694 30.86 16.94 21.34
CA LEU A 694 30.10 16.62 22.55
C LEU A 694 29.38 17.83 23.19
N PRO A 695 30.00 19.03 23.29
CA PRO A 695 29.32 20.19 23.88
C PRO A 695 28.11 20.67 23.09
N GLU A 696 28.00 20.33 21.80
CA GLU A 696 26.89 20.74 20.93
C GLU A 696 25.62 19.88 21.10
N VAL A 697 25.68 18.79 21.89
CA VAL A 697 24.54 17.87 22.05
C VAL A 697 23.36 18.58 22.72
N PRO A 698 22.13 18.53 22.15
CA PRO A 698 20.96 19.18 22.74
C PRO A 698 20.46 18.40 23.96
N ARG A 699 19.97 19.10 24.99
CA ARG A 699 19.46 18.46 26.23
C ARG A 699 18.27 17.53 25.99
N THR A 700 17.32 17.95 25.17
CA THR A 700 16.12 17.18 24.85
C THR A 700 16.06 16.87 23.36
N ILE A 701 15.55 15.69 23.05
CA ILE A 701 15.37 15.23 21.69
C ILE A 701 13.92 14.80 21.46
N SER A 702 13.34 15.18 20.33
CA SER A 702 12.03 14.71 19.92
C SER A 702 12.13 13.33 19.30
N ILE A 703 11.54 12.31 19.92
CA ILE A 703 11.40 10.96 19.38
C ILE A 703 9.91 10.65 19.27
N GLU A 704 9.43 10.38 18.05
CA GLU A 704 8.00 10.07 17.79
C GLU A 704 7.05 11.16 18.32
N GLY A 705 7.45 12.43 18.23
CA GLY A 705 6.69 13.58 18.70
C GLY A 705 6.72 13.82 20.22
N LYS A 706 7.44 12.99 20.98
CA LYS A 706 7.64 13.14 22.43
C LYS A 706 9.06 13.63 22.72
N GLN A 707 9.18 14.70 23.50
CA GLN A 707 10.47 15.16 24.01
C GLN A 707 11.00 14.17 25.04
N ARG A 708 12.19 13.62 24.81
CA ARG A 708 12.93 12.74 25.73
C ARG A 708 14.28 13.38 26.07
N SER A 709 14.84 13.03 27.22
CA SER A 709 16.20 13.44 27.58
C SER A 709 17.22 12.79 26.63
N SER A 710 18.22 13.57 26.23
CA SER A 710 19.36 13.14 25.43
C SER A 710 20.42 12.37 26.23
N GLU A 711 20.41 12.51 27.55
CA GLU A 711 21.47 12.01 28.42
C GLU A 711 21.69 10.50 28.35
N PRO A 712 20.65 9.63 28.25
CA PRO A 712 20.87 8.19 28.09
C PRO A 712 21.67 7.85 26.82
N PHE A 713 21.36 8.50 25.70
CA PHE A 713 22.06 8.27 24.43
C PHE A 713 23.51 8.78 24.49
N LEU A 714 23.72 9.91 25.18
CA LEU A 714 25.05 10.46 25.39
C LEU A 714 25.89 9.55 26.30
N LEU A 715 25.30 8.98 27.35
CA LEU A 715 25.94 8.01 28.24
C LEU A 715 26.38 6.76 27.48
N ASP A 716 25.51 6.19 26.65
CA ASP A 716 25.85 5.01 25.85
C ASP A 716 27.00 5.29 24.88
N PHE A 717 26.98 6.45 24.22
CA PHE A 717 28.07 6.90 23.36
C PHE A 717 29.38 7.05 24.13
N ILE A 718 29.38 7.76 25.27
CA ILE A 718 30.59 7.99 26.08
C ILE A 718 31.15 6.67 26.60
N ASN A 719 30.31 5.74 27.03
CA ASN A 719 30.77 4.43 27.49
C ASN A 719 31.45 3.64 26.37
N ASN A 720 30.89 3.66 25.16
CA ASN A 720 31.53 3.07 23.98
C ASN A 720 32.84 3.78 23.62
N PHE A 721 32.86 5.12 23.69
CA PHE A 721 34.06 5.92 23.45
C PHE A 721 35.18 5.60 24.44
N LEU A 722 34.87 5.55 25.75
CA LEU A 722 35.79 5.16 26.81
C LEU A 722 36.38 3.76 26.57
N SER A 723 35.56 2.79 26.15
CA SER A 723 36.06 1.45 25.80
C SER A 723 37.04 1.47 24.62
N THR A 724 36.83 2.37 23.66
CA THR A 724 37.73 2.51 22.51
C THR A 724 39.06 3.13 22.93
N LEU A 725 39.05 4.08 23.86
CA LEU A 725 40.26 4.78 24.31
C LEU A 725 41.30 3.87 24.97
N LEU A 726 40.93 2.70 25.48
CA LEU A 726 41.89 1.75 26.09
C LEU A 726 42.99 1.34 25.09
N VAL A 727 42.60 1.07 23.85
CA VAL A 727 43.52 0.57 22.80
C VAL A 727 44.16 1.69 21.97
N VAL A 728 43.72 2.94 22.16
CA VAL A 728 44.23 4.09 21.41
C VAL A 728 45.59 4.51 21.97
N PRO A 729 46.64 4.60 21.14
CA PRO A 729 47.93 5.11 21.59
C PRO A 729 47.87 6.61 21.88
N ASP A 730 48.56 7.04 22.93
CA ASP A 730 48.76 8.45 23.20
C ASP A 730 49.66 9.13 22.17
N HIS A 731 49.39 10.40 21.90
CA HIS A 731 50.18 11.19 20.97
C HIS A 731 51.53 11.58 21.60
N PRO A 732 52.68 11.30 20.94
CA PRO A 732 54.01 11.52 21.52
C PRO A 732 54.25 12.96 22.01
N GLU A 733 53.68 13.95 21.31
CA GLU A 733 53.88 15.38 21.60
C GLU A 733 52.81 16.04 22.50
N GLN A 734 51.63 15.43 22.68
CA GLN A 734 50.50 16.10 23.36
C GLN A 734 50.36 15.72 24.83
N GLY A 735 51.35 14.98 25.34
CA GLY A 735 51.36 14.45 26.69
C GLY A 735 50.45 13.25 26.86
N VAL A 736 50.54 12.66 28.04
CA VAL A 736 49.91 11.39 28.38
C VAL A 736 48.41 11.57 28.66
N LEU A 737 47.59 10.58 28.29
CA LEU A 737 46.14 10.57 28.46
C LEU A 737 45.41 11.76 27.79
N TYR A 738 45.96 12.29 26.70
CA TYR A 738 45.44 13.51 26.07
C TYR A 738 43.96 13.41 25.69
N LEU A 739 43.56 12.33 25.01
CA LEU A 739 42.17 12.13 24.58
C LEU A 739 41.22 11.87 25.75
N VAL A 740 41.68 11.14 26.78
CA VAL A 740 40.90 10.90 28.02
C VAL A 740 40.65 12.22 28.75
N ARG A 741 41.69 13.05 28.89
CA ARG A 741 41.57 14.40 29.46
C ARG A 741 40.67 15.30 28.63
N GLY A 742 40.82 15.28 27.31
CA GLY A 742 39.98 16.02 26.38
C GLY A 742 38.50 15.66 26.55
N LEU A 743 38.19 14.37 26.60
CA LEU A 743 36.83 13.87 26.82
C LEU A 743 36.26 14.35 28.15
N LEU A 744 37.00 14.18 29.25
CA LEU A 744 36.54 14.57 30.59
C LEU A 744 36.35 16.08 30.75
N ASN A 745 37.23 16.88 30.12
CA ASN A 745 37.08 18.33 30.08
C ASN A 745 35.81 18.74 29.33
N MET A 746 35.55 18.15 28.16
CA MET A 746 34.30 18.43 27.41
C MET A 746 33.04 17.98 28.16
N VAL A 747 33.11 16.85 28.89
CA VAL A 747 32.04 16.38 29.79
C VAL A 747 31.80 17.36 30.95
N GLN A 748 32.85 18.01 31.43
CA GLN A 748 32.75 19.03 32.46
C GLN A 748 32.10 20.32 31.93
N ASP A 749 32.42 20.71 30.70
CA ASP A 749 31.88 21.88 30.01
C ASP A 749 30.44 21.67 29.49
N TYR A 750 30.02 20.41 29.30
CA TYR A 750 28.67 20.07 28.89
C TYR A 750 27.63 20.48 29.96
N THR A 751 26.51 21.05 29.49
CA THR A 751 25.44 21.48 30.38
C THR A 751 24.40 20.37 30.62
N TRP A 752 24.60 19.63 31.70
CA TRP A 752 23.72 18.54 32.17
C TRP A 752 22.35 19.04 32.68
N GLU A 753 21.35 18.15 32.75
CA GLU A 753 20.04 18.45 33.32
C GLU A 753 20.09 18.64 34.84
N ASP A 754 19.26 19.55 35.36
CA ASP A 754 19.18 19.83 36.79
C ASP A 754 18.66 18.60 37.55
N ASN A 755 19.45 18.09 38.51
CA ASN A 755 19.22 16.84 39.27
C ASN A 755 19.48 15.52 38.52
N SER A 756 20.21 15.52 37.41
CA SER A 756 20.64 14.28 36.76
C SER A 756 21.92 13.68 37.37
N ASP A 757 21.92 12.36 37.56
CA ASP A 757 23.10 11.58 37.95
C ASP A 757 24.01 11.25 36.75
N ALA A 758 23.66 11.66 35.53
CA ALA A 758 24.34 11.23 34.30
C ALA A 758 25.82 11.64 34.27
N LYS A 759 26.16 12.87 34.67
CA LYS A 759 27.55 13.33 34.78
C LYS A 759 28.41 12.42 35.67
N ILE A 760 27.86 12.03 36.82
CA ILE A 760 28.55 11.17 37.78
C ILE A 760 28.66 9.74 37.27
N ARG A 761 27.65 9.24 36.53
CA ARG A 761 27.72 7.95 35.85
C ARG A 761 28.84 7.90 34.82
N VAL A 762 29.12 8.98 34.11
CA VAL A 762 30.29 9.08 33.22
C VAL A 762 31.60 8.93 34.01
N TYR A 763 31.76 9.67 35.10
CA TYR A 763 32.96 9.60 35.92
C TYR A 763 33.18 8.21 36.55
N ILE A 764 32.10 7.58 37.02
CA ILE A 764 32.14 6.20 37.51
C ILE A 764 32.56 5.24 36.39
N SER A 765 32.09 5.46 35.16
CA SER A 765 32.44 4.61 34.01
C SER A 765 33.87 4.83 33.50
N ALA A 766 34.46 6.00 33.76
CA ALA A 766 35.86 6.28 33.46
C ALA A 766 36.83 5.61 34.45
N LEU A 767 36.43 5.35 35.71
CA LEU A 767 37.31 4.69 36.70
C LEU A 767 37.77 3.28 36.28
N PRO A 768 36.90 2.38 35.79
CA PRO A 768 37.33 1.10 35.23
C PRO A 768 38.31 1.22 34.06
N LEU A 769 38.15 2.22 33.18
CA LEU A 769 39.09 2.47 32.09
C LEU A 769 40.48 2.81 32.63
N LEU A 770 40.55 3.72 33.61
CA LEU A 770 41.81 4.12 34.23
C LEU A 770 42.47 2.96 34.98
N GLY A 771 41.67 2.12 35.65
CA GLY A 771 42.14 0.88 36.25
C GLY A 771 42.71 -0.11 35.22
N ALA A 772 42.03 -0.26 34.07
CA ALA A 772 42.53 -1.10 32.97
C ALA A 772 43.83 -0.52 32.37
N MET A 773 43.93 0.80 32.22
CA MET A 773 45.15 1.48 31.73
C MET A 773 46.34 1.37 32.69
N SER A 774 46.11 1.10 33.98
CA SER A 774 47.20 0.85 34.95
C SER A 774 47.75 -0.57 34.91
N GLN A 775 47.13 -1.49 34.17
CA GLN A 775 47.62 -2.86 34.04
C GLN A 775 48.85 -2.93 33.12
N GLU A 776 49.76 -3.87 33.40
CA GLU A 776 50.95 -4.10 32.56
C GLU A 776 50.58 -4.66 31.17
N SER A 777 49.42 -5.32 31.06
CA SER A 777 48.87 -5.84 29.80
C SER A 777 47.36 -5.74 29.80
N TYR A 778 46.77 -5.29 28.69
CA TYR A 778 45.35 -5.13 28.48
C TYR A 778 44.70 -6.44 28.02
N LEU A 779 43.39 -6.57 28.30
CA LEU A 779 42.60 -7.76 27.95
C LEU A 779 42.40 -7.94 26.43
N TYR A 780 42.38 -6.85 25.67
CA TYR A 780 42.27 -6.88 24.22
C TYR A 780 43.18 -5.82 23.59
N THR A 781 43.79 -6.18 22.47
CA THR A 781 44.72 -5.34 21.72
C THR A 781 44.37 -5.36 20.24
N ILE A 782 44.74 -4.31 19.52
CA ILE A 782 44.59 -4.27 18.06
C ILE A 782 45.88 -4.78 17.43
N PRO A 783 45.83 -5.79 16.54
CA PRO A 783 47.03 -6.31 15.90
C PRO A 783 47.83 -5.20 15.20
N LYS A 784 49.12 -5.08 15.54
CA LYS A 784 50.08 -4.13 14.95
C LYS A 784 49.81 -2.65 15.28
N VAL A 785 49.07 -2.38 16.36
CA VAL A 785 48.96 -1.04 16.95
C VAL A 785 49.54 -1.13 18.35
N ASP A 786 50.57 -0.34 18.63
CA ASP A 786 51.22 -0.29 19.94
C ASP A 786 50.35 0.53 20.89
N SER A 787 49.51 -0.15 21.69
CA SER A 787 48.68 0.51 22.71
C SER A 787 49.52 1.01 23.89
N ASN A 788 48.90 1.80 24.76
CA ASN A 788 49.57 2.44 25.91
C ASN A 788 50.26 1.45 26.87
N GLU A 789 49.84 0.19 26.91
CA GLU A 789 50.55 -0.90 27.62
C GLU A 789 51.99 -1.10 27.10
N THR A 790 52.19 -1.00 25.78
CA THR A 790 53.49 -1.20 25.14
C THR A 790 54.32 0.07 25.18
N LEU A 791 53.66 1.23 25.11
CA LEU A 791 54.32 2.54 25.13
C LEU A 791 54.80 2.93 26.53
N TYR A 792 54.00 2.67 27.56
CA TYR A 792 54.28 3.11 28.94
C TYR A 792 54.51 1.98 29.92
N GLY A 793 54.06 0.74 29.65
CA GLY A 793 54.49 -0.49 30.35
C GLY A 793 54.69 -0.40 31.86
N GLY A 794 53.71 0.13 32.60
CA GLY A 794 53.79 0.27 34.06
C GLY A 794 54.74 1.38 34.57
N ASP A 795 55.11 2.35 33.72
CA ASP A 795 55.97 3.49 34.12
C ASP A 795 55.37 4.20 35.35
N PRO A 796 56.12 4.36 36.46
CA PRO A 796 55.64 5.03 37.66
C PRO A 796 55.16 6.46 37.41
N LYS A 797 55.69 7.17 36.41
CA LYS A 797 55.19 8.51 36.03
C LYS A 797 53.82 8.45 35.36
N PHE A 798 53.59 7.44 34.53
CA PHE A 798 52.29 7.21 33.89
C PHE A 798 51.23 6.84 34.93
N ILE A 799 51.57 5.91 35.82
CA ILE A 799 50.69 5.50 36.93
C ILE A 799 50.39 6.67 37.87
N ALA A 800 51.37 7.54 38.15
CA ALA A 800 51.14 8.75 38.96
C ALA A 800 50.13 9.70 38.31
N GLU A 801 50.17 9.90 36.99
CA GLU A 801 49.19 10.72 36.28
C GLU A 801 47.80 10.07 36.22
N ILE A 802 47.72 8.74 36.10
CA ILE A 802 46.45 7.99 36.23
C ILE A 802 45.86 8.18 37.63
N ASN A 803 46.66 7.98 38.67
CA ASN A 803 46.23 8.11 40.07
C ASN A 803 45.72 9.52 40.38
N LYS A 804 46.42 10.56 39.92
CA LYS A 804 45.98 11.96 40.06
C LYS A 804 44.61 12.21 39.41
N LEU A 805 44.36 11.60 38.26
CA LEU A 805 43.09 11.73 37.55
C LEU A 805 41.98 10.93 38.25
N CYS A 806 42.27 9.73 38.75
CA CYS A 806 41.38 8.95 39.62
C CYS A 806 41.00 9.71 40.89
N GLU A 807 41.96 10.31 41.61
CA GLU A 807 41.71 11.13 42.80
C GLU A 807 40.76 12.30 42.50
N THR A 808 40.97 12.97 41.36
CA THR A 808 40.11 14.07 40.92
C THR A 808 38.68 13.60 40.64
N LEU A 809 38.51 12.49 39.91
CA LEU A 809 37.20 11.92 39.60
C LEU A 809 36.48 11.40 40.85
N ILE A 810 37.17 10.67 41.71
CA ILE A 810 36.63 10.17 42.99
C ILE A 810 36.21 11.34 43.87
N GLY A 811 37.01 12.42 43.95
CA GLY A 811 36.65 13.64 44.66
C GLY A 811 35.32 14.24 44.17
N GLN A 812 35.16 14.40 42.85
CA GLN A 812 33.92 14.91 42.25
C GLN A 812 32.72 13.99 42.49
N VAL A 813 32.90 12.67 42.43
CA VAL A 813 31.85 11.68 42.74
C VAL A 813 31.43 11.80 44.22
N LEU A 814 32.38 11.87 45.14
CA LEU A 814 32.11 11.99 46.58
C LEU A 814 31.40 13.31 46.92
N ASP A 815 31.78 14.42 46.30
CA ASP A 815 31.14 15.71 46.53
C ASP A 815 29.69 15.73 46.03
N HIS A 816 29.38 15.07 44.91
CA HIS A 816 27.99 14.89 44.46
C HIS A 816 27.19 13.99 45.41
N LEU A 817 27.77 12.90 45.91
CA LEU A 817 27.13 12.01 46.87
C LEU A 817 26.82 12.71 48.20
N LYS A 818 27.69 13.62 48.67
CA LYS A 818 27.41 14.48 49.84
C LYS A 818 26.19 15.38 49.62
N GLY A 819 25.97 15.85 48.38
CA GLY A 819 24.80 16.65 47.99
C GLY A 819 23.50 15.83 47.98
N LEU A 820 23.56 14.58 47.51
CA LEU A 820 22.42 13.65 47.44
C LEU A 820 21.98 13.09 48.81
N GLY A 821 22.88 13.03 49.79
CA GLY A 821 22.62 12.51 51.13
C GLY A 821 21.61 13.29 51.98
N ARG A 822 20.93 14.30 51.41
CA ARG A 822 19.84 15.05 52.04
C ARG A 822 18.44 14.50 51.73
N ASP A 823 18.29 13.62 50.73
CA ASP A 823 17.04 12.95 50.38
C ASP A 823 17.07 11.46 50.74
N GLU A 824 16.22 11.01 51.67
CA GLU A 824 16.21 9.64 52.21
C GLU A 824 16.05 8.53 51.14
N VAL A 825 15.36 8.83 50.03
CA VAL A 825 15.10 7.85 48.94
C VAL A 825 16.33 7.64 48.04
N ARG A 826 17.21 8.63 47.92
CA ARG A 826 18.41 8.57 47.05
C ARG A 826 19.64 7.97 47.76
N TYR A 827 19.57 7.82 49.08
CA TYR A 827 20.63 7.22 49.92
C TYR A 827 20.95 5.76 49.58
N CYS A 828 19.94 4.95 49.20
CA CYS A 828 20.15 3.55 48.79
C CYS A 828 20.93 3.40 47.46
N VAL A 829 20.73 4.34 46.52
CA VAL A 829 21.45 4.35 45.23
C VAL A 829 22.91 4.75 45.44
N SER A 830 23.16 5.73 46.32
CA SER A 830 24.50 6.14 46.78
C SER A 830 25.29 4.97 47.36
N LYS A 831 24.64 4.07 48.12
CA LYS A 831 25.27 2.90 48.73
C LYS A 831 25.70 1.86 47.69
N ILE A 832 24.88 1.61 46.67
CA ILE A 832 25.20 0.68 45.56
C ILE A 832 26.33 1.23 44.67
N ILE A 833 26.37 2.56 44.47
CA ILE A 833 27.46 3.23 43.74
C ILE A 833 28.76 3.13 44.52
N ILE A 834 28.72 3.38 45.83
CA ILE A 834 29.88 3.23 46.72
C ILE A 834 30.35 1.76 46.71
N ASP A 835 29.45 0.78 46.80
CA ASP A 835 29.82 -0.64 46.75
C ASP A 835 30.44 -1.03 45.39
N LYS A 836 29.94 -0.51 44.27
CA LYS A 836 30.55 -0.74 42.94
C LYS A 836 31.93 -0.07 42.81
N ILE A 837 32.08 1.16 43.32
CA ILE A 837 33.38 1.84 43.38
C ILE A 837 34.33 1.06 44.30
N PHE A 838 33.85 0.54 45.43
CA PHE A 838 34.63 -0.27 46.36
C PHE A 838 35.05 -1.59 45.70
N ILE A 839 34.18 -2.26 44.95
CA ILE A 839 34.52 -3.47 44.20
C ILE A 839 35.56 -3.18 43.10
N VAL A 840 35.43 -2.05 42.39
CA VAL A 840 36.41 -1.64 41.38
C VAL A 840 37.76 -1.31 42.02
N ILE A 841 37.79 -0.50 43.09
CA ILE A 841 39.00 -0.17 43.84
C ILE A 841 39.61 -1.41 44.49
N TYR A 842 38.78 -2.32 45.02
CA TYR A 842 39.20 -3.57 45.65
C TYR A 842 39.80 -4.56 44.64
N ASN A 843 39.21 -4.67 43.45
CA ASN A 843 39.77 -5.49 42.36
C ASN A 843 41.08 -4.90 41.83
N ILE A 844 41.19 -3.57 41.72
CA ILE A 844 42.45 -2.91 41.36
C ILE A 844 43.52 -3.10 42.47
N SER A 845 43.11 -3.16 43.74
CA SER A 845 44.00 -3.34 44.90
C SER A 845 44.43 -4.79 45.17
N GLN A 846 43.63 -5.79 44.77
CA GLN A 846 43.93 -7.22 44.98
C GLN A 846 45.00 -7.77 44.02
N GLU A 847 45.11 -7.25 42.78
CA GLU A 847 46.16 -7.66 41.84
C GLU A 847 47.50 -6.94 42.09
N TYR A 848 47.49 -5.76 42.72
CA TYR A 848 48.67 -4.93 42.91
C TYR A 848 48.80 -4.48 44.35
N GLY A 849 49.70 -5.12 45.10
CA GLY A 849 50.02 -4.77 46.48
C GLY A 849 50.20 -3.26 46.66
N ASN A 850 49.34 -2.66 47.50
CA ASN A 850 49.43 -1.30 48.02
C ASN A 850 49.63 -0.16 46.98
N ILE A 851 48.89 -0.16 45.87
CA ILE A 851 48.87 1.02 44.96
C ILE A 851 47.93 2.14 45.46
N PHE A 852 46.91 1.82 46.27
CA PHE A 852 46.03 2.83 46.87
C PHE A 852 46.23 2.95 48.38
N SER A 853 47.20 3.76 48.83
CA SER A 853 47.18 4.31 50.19
C SER A 853 46.20 5.49 50.27
N LEU A 854 44.93 5.24 49.98
CA LEU A 854 43.87 6.23 50.21
C LEU A 854 43.51 6.21 51.71
N PRO A 855 43.49 7.35 52.41
CA PRO A 855 43.10 7.43 53.81
C PRO A 855 41.56 7.35 53.94
N ILE A 856 40.97 6.23 53.51
CA ILE A 856 39.51 5.99 53.63
C ILE A 856 39.17 5.41 55.02
N HIS A 857 40.16 4.99 55.80
CA HIS A 857 39.96 4.49 57.16
C HIS A 857 39.42 5.52 58.17
N CYS A 858 39.32 6.81 57.81
CA CYS A 858 38.92 7.86 58.75
C CYS A 858 37.45 8.31 58.63
N CYS A 859 36.70 7.94 57.58
CA CYS A 859 35.33 8.43 57.39
C CYS A 859 34.22 7.49 57.87
N VAL A 860 34.51 6.21 58.14
CA VAL A 860 33.49 5.25 58.64
C VAL A 860 33.45 5.17 60.17
N SER A 861 34.50 5.58 60.89
CA SER A 861 34.52 5.49 62.36
C SER A 861 33.90 6.71 63.09
N LYS A 862 33.43 7.74 62.37
CA LYS A 862 32.89 8.97 62.98
C LYS A 862 31.37 9.12 62.88
N ASN A 863 30.67 8.21 62.19
CA ASN A 863 29.21 8.21 62.08
C ASN A 863 28.61 6.80 62.33
N ALA A 864 29.19 6.04 63.27
CA ALA A 864 28.55 4.86 63.86
C ALA A 864 27.97 5.22 65.23
#